data_AF-A0A8B7I6F2-F1
#
_entry.id   AF-A0A8B7I6F2-F1
#
_cell.length_a   1.000
_cell.length_b   1.000
_cell.length_c   1.000
_cell.angle_alpha   90.00
_cell.angle_beta   90.00
_cell.angle_gamma   90.00
#
_symmetry.space_group_name_H-M   'P 1'
#
loop_
_entity.id
_entity.type
_entity.pdbx_description
1 polymer ?
#
loop_
_entity_poly.entity_id
_entity_poly.type
_entity_poly.pdbx_seq_one_letter_code
_entity_poly.pdbx_strand_id
1 'polypeptide(L)'
;MGFGSDLKNSHEAVLKLQDWELRLLETVKKFMALRIKSDKEYASTLQNLCNQVDKESTVQMNYVSNVSQSWLLMIQQTEQLSRIMKTHAEDLNSGPLHRLTMMIKDKQQVKKSYIGVHQQIEAEMIKVTKTELEKLKSSYRQLIKEMNSAKEKYKEALAKGKETEKAKERYDKATMKLHMLHNQYVLALKGAQLHQSQYYDITLPLLLDSLQKMQEEMIKSLKGIFDEYSQITSLVTEEIVNVHKEIQMSVEQIDPSTEYNNFIDVHRTTTAKEQEIEFDTSLLEENENLQANEIMWNNLTAESLQVMLKTLAEELMQTQQMLLNKEEAVLELEKRIEESSKTCEKKSDIVLLLSQKQTLEELKQSVQQLRCTEAKFAAQKELLEQKVQENDGKEPPPVVNYEEDARSVTSMERKERLSKLESIRHSIAGIIRSPKSALGSSALSDMISVTEKPLADQDWYHGAIPRIEAQELLKQQGDFLVRESHGKPGEYVLSVYSDGQRRHFIIQYLDNLYRFEGTGFSNIPQLIDHHFSTKQVITKKSGVVLLNPVPKDKKWILNHEDVILGELLGKGNFGEVYKGTLKDKTFVAVKTCKEDLPQELKIKFLQEAKILKQYDHPNIVKLVGVCTQRQPVYIIMELVPGGDFLSFLRKKKDELKLKQLVKFSLDAAAGMLYLESKNCIHRDLAARNCLVGENNVLKISDFGMSRQEDGGVYSSSGLKQIPIKWTAPEALNYGRYSFESDVWSFGILLWETFSLGVCPYPGMTNQQAREQVERGYRMSAPQHCPEDISKIMMKCWDYKPENRPKFSDLQKELTVIKRKITQ
;
A
#
# COMPACT_ATOMS: atom_id res chain seq x y z
N MET A 1 -20.79 -53.00 16.44
CA MET A 1 -20.11 -52.83 15.15
C MET A 1 -18.64 -52.72 15.44
N GLY A 2 -17.81 -53.42 14.69
CA GLY A 2 -16.38 -53.53 14.92
C GLY A 2 -15.68 -54.15 13.72
N PHE A 3 -14.38 -53.90 13.58
CA PHE A 3 -13.63 -54.36 12.42
C PHE A 3 -13.68 -55.89 12.30
N GLY A 4 -13.59 -56.61 13.43
CA GLY A 4 -13.62 -58.06 13.44
C GLY A 4 -14.96 -58.67 13.03
N SER A 5 -16.09 -58.02 13.32
CA SER A 5 -17.41 -58.51 12.88
C SER A 5 -17.73 -58.09 11.44
N ASP A 6 -17.37 -56.86 11.06
CA ASP A 6 -17.97 -56.19 9.91
C ASP A 6 -17.03 -56.10 8.68
N LEU A 7 -15.71 -56.24 8.88
CA LEU A 7 -14.70 -55.98 7.83
C LEU A 7 -13.85 -57.20 7.44
N LYS A 8 -14.32 -58.41 7.71
CA LYS A 8 -13.60 -59.67 7.42
C LYS A 8 -13.12 -59.81 5.96
N ASN A 9 -13.85 -59.24 5.00
CA ASN A 9 -13.52 -59.30 3.57
C ASN A 9 -12.98 -57.96 3.00
N SER A 10 -12.61 -57.03 3.88
CA SER A 10 -12.35 -55.63 3.51
C SER A 10 -10.91 -55.19 3.77
N HIS A 11 -9.94 -56.11 3.67
CA HIS A 11 -8.52 -55.83 3.92
C HIS A 11 -8.00 -54.61 3.16
N GLU A 12 -8.31 -54.50 1.86
CA GLU A 12 -7.88 -53.36 1.04
C GLU A 12 -8.46 -52.03 1.54
N ALA A 13 -9.72 -52.02 2.01
CA ALA A 13 -10.34 -50.84 2.59
C ALA A 13 -9.65 -50.43 3.91
N VAL A 14 -9.29 -51.40 4.75
CA VAL A 14 -8.54 -51.17 6.00
C VAL A 14 -7.14 -50.60 5.74
N LEU A 15 -6.47 -51.04 4.67
CA LEU A 15 -5.19 -50.43 4.26
C LEU A 15 -5.37 -49.00 3.77
N LYS A 16 -6.38 -48.74 2.93
CA LYS A 16 -6.70 -47.39 2.45
C LYS A 16 -7.04 -46.44 3.59
N LEU A 17 -7.77 -46.90 4.60
CA LEU A 17 -8.05 -46.13 5.82
C LEU A 17 -6.75 -45.71 6.52
N GLN A 18 -5.85 -46.66 6.79
CA GLN A 18 -4.58 -46.36 7.45
C GLN A 18 -3.70 -45.39 6.64
N ASP A 19 -3.69 -45.50 5.31
CA ASP A 19 -3.00 -44.56 4.43
C ASP A 19 -3.60 -43.16 4.48
N TRP A 20 -4.92 -43.07 4.51
CA TRP A 20 -5.62 -41.80 4.62
C TRP A 20 -5.33 -41.12 5.96
N GLU A 21 -5.40 -41.87 7.07
CA GLU A 21 -5.09 -41.35 8.41
C GLU A 21 -3.64 -40.86 8.52
N LEU A 22 -2.67 -41.58 7.95
CA LEU A 22 -1.28 -41.13 7.89
C LEU A 22 -1.12 -39.80 7.14
N ARG A 23 -1.79 -39.66 5.99
CA ARG A 23 -1.78 -38.41 5.22
C ARG A 23 -2.42 -37.26 6.00
N LEU A 24 -3.50 -37.53 6.75
CA LEU A 24 -4.13 -36.56 7.62
C LEU A 24 -3.17 -36.09 8.71
N LEU A 25 -2.52 -37.01 9.43
CA LEU A 25 -1.55 -36.67 10.47
C LEU A 25 -0.37 -35.84 9.95
N GLU A 26 0.16 -36.17 8.76
CA GLU A 26 1.20 -35.37 8.11
C GLU A 26 0.71 -33.96 7.72
N THR A 27 -0.55 -33.84 7.33
CA THR A 27 -1.17 -32.53 7.03
C THR A 27 -1.30 -31.69 8.30
N VAL A 28 -1.77 -32.29 9.40
CA VAL A 28 -1.85 -31.66 10.72
C VAL A 28 -0.46 -31.21 11.20
N LYS A 29 0.57 -32.05 11.01
CA LYS A 29 1.95 -31.73 11.37
C LYS A 29 2.47 -30.51 10.61
N LYS A 30 2.22 -30.45 9.30
CA LYS A 30 2.58 -29.28 8.47
C LYS A 30 1.85 -28.02 8.95
N PHE A 31 0.57 -28.13 9.28
CA PHE A 31 -0.21 -27.02 9.80
C PHE A 31 0.36 -26.49 11.13
N MET A 32 0.68 -27.36 12.08
CA MET A 32 1.32 -26.96 13.35
C MET A 32 2.70 -26.32 13.13
N ALA A 33 3.51 -26.86 12.21
CA ALA A 33 4.81 -26.28 11.86
C ALA A 33 4.68 -24.87 11.26
N LEU A 34 3.66 -24.63 10.43
CA LEU A 34 3.36 -23.30 9.90
C LEU A 34 2.89 -22.36 11.01
N ARG A 35 2.10 -22.84 11.98
CA ARG A 35 1.69 -22.03 13.13
C ARG A 35 2.89 -21.59 13.97
N ILE A 36 3.81 -22.50 14.28
CA ILE A 36 5.06 -22.18 15.00
C ILE A 36 5.85 -21.10 14.26
N LYS A 37 5.97 -21.23 12.94
CA LYS A 37 6.65 -20.23 12.10
C LYS A 37 5.95 -18.87 12.20
N SER A 38 4.62 -18.84 12.08
CA SER A 38 3.80 -17.64 12.20
C SER A 38 4.00 -16.94 13.54
N ASP A 39 3.94 -17.69 14.64
CA ASP A 39 4.06 -17.12 16.00
C ASP A 39 5.49 -16.57 16.23
N LYS A 40 6.54 -17.23 15.70
CA LYS A 40 7.93 -16.71 15.73
C LYS A 40 8.10 -15.44 14.90
N GLU A 41 7.54 -15.40 13.70
CA GLU A 41 7.60 -14.23 12.82
C GLU A 41 6.84 -13.05 13.44
N TYR A 42 5.69 -13.31 14.07
CA TYR A 42 4.92 -12.29 14.78
C TYR A 42 5.70 -11.74 15.98
N ALA A 43 6.27 -12.60 16.83
CA ALA A 43 7.14 -12.19 17.93
C ALA A 43 8.32 -11.33 17.42
N SER A 44 9.01 -11.77 16.35
CA SER A 44 10.10 -10.98 15.77
C SER A 44 9.64 -9.63 15.24
N THR A 45 8.44 -9.55 14.68
CA THR A 45 7.88 -8.29 14.17
C THR A 45 7.57 -7.32 15.30
N LEU A 46 6.98 -7.81 16.39
CA LEU A 46 6.74 -7.03 17.62
C LEU A 46 8.06 -6.54 18.23
N GLN A 47 9.07 -7.41 18.33
CA GLN A 47 10.40 -7.02 18.82
C GLN A 47 11.04 -5.94 17.96
N ASN A 48 10.95 -6.09 16.63
CA ASN A 48 11.48 -5.09 15.70
C ASN A 48 10.79 -3.73 15.84
N LEU A 49 9.49 -3.71 16.16
CA LEU A 49 8.74 -2.49 16.45
C LEU A 49 9.28 -1.81 17.70
N CYS A 50 9.51 -2.56 18.79
CA CYS A 50 10.10 -2.00 20.02
C CYS A 50 11.53 -1.48 19.80
N ASN A 51 12.36 -2.22 19.06
CA ASN A 51 13.76 -1.86 18.81
C ASN A 51 13.96 -0.61 17.94
N GLN A 52 12.94 -0.16 17.21
CA GLN A 52 13.00 1.09 16.45
C GLN A 52 12.98 2.32 17.37
N VAL A 53 12.40 2.20 18.56
CA VAL A 53 12.26 3.32 19.50
C VAL A 53 13.59 3.64 20.20
N ASP A 54 14.39 2.62 20.55
CA ASP A 54 15.68 2.77 21.25
C ASP A 54 16.76 3.53 20.46
N LYS A 55 16.60 3.68 19.14
CA LYS A 55 17.57 4.42 18.31
C LYS A 55 17.36 5.94 18.33
N GLU A 56 16.19 6.41 18.73
CA GLU A 56 15.85 7.85 18.75
C GLU A 56 15.78 8.42 20.18
N SER A 57 15.58 7.59 21.20
CA SER A 57 15.40 8.00 22.61
C SER A 57 16.71 8.25 23.38
N THR A 58 17.88 8.23 22.72
CA THR A 58 19.19 8.55 23.35
C THR A 58 19.45 10.04 23.51
N VAL A 59 18.51 10.91 23.14
CA VAL A 59 18.55 12.32 23.53
C VAL A 59 18.01 12.43 24.95
N GLN A 60 18.90 12.56 25.92
CA GLN A 60 18.57 12.94 27.30
C GLN A 60 17.74 14.23 27.30
N MET A 61 16.41 14.08 27.33
CA MET A 61 15.50 15.19 27.59
C MET A 61 15.52 15.41 29.11
N ASN A 62 15.88 16.61 29.56
CA ASN A 62 15.87 17.03 30.97
C ASN A 62 14.45 17.15 31.56
N TYR A 63 13.43 16.66 30.85
CA TYR A 63 12.03 16.75 31.21
C TYR A 63 11.32 15.44 30.80
N VAL A 64 10.50 14.92 31.72
CA VAL A 64 9.77 13.67 31.54
C VAL A 64 8.27 14.00 31.48
N SER A 65 7.67 13.79 30.31
CA SER A 65 6.23 14.01 30.08
C SER A 65 5.41 12.77 30.48
N ASN A 66 4.16 12.96 30.93
CA ASN A 66 3.28 11.84 31.32
C ASN A 66 2.90 10.99 30.11
N VAL A 67 2.72 11.63 28.94
CA VAL A 67 2.53 10.93 27.66
C VAL A 67 3.75 10.08 27.32
N SER A 68 4.98 10.60 27.50
CA SER A 68 6.22 9.86 27.25
C SER A 68 6.36 8.62 28.16
N GLN A 69 6.02 8.77 29.45
CA GLN A 69 6.02 7.64 30.39
C GLN A 69 5.00 6.56 29.99
N SER A 70 3.78 6.98 29.65
CA SER A 70 2.70 6.07 29.22
C SER A 70 3.08 5.35 27.93
N TRP A 71 3.69 6.06 26.97
CA TRP A 71 4.19 5.49 25.73
C TRP A 71 5.29 4.45 25.96
N LEU A 72 6.25 4.72 26.85
CA LEU A 72 7.30 3.77 27.19
C LEU A 72 6.73 2.49 27.81
N LEU A 73 5.73 2.62 28.70
CA LEU A 73 5.04 1.47 29.28
C LEU A 73 4.30 0.65 28.20
N MET A 74 3.64 1.29 27.24
CA MET A 74 3.03 0.59 26.10
C MET A 74 4.05 -0.23 25.30
N ILE A 75 5.26 0.32 25.08
CA ILE A 75 6.35 -0.39 24.37
C ILE A 75 6.84 -1.58 25.18
N GLN A 76 7.05 -1.41 26.49
CA GLN A 76 7.48 -2.49 27.39
C GLN A 76 6.47 -3.65 27.41
N GLN A 77 5.17 -3.33 27.48
CA GLN A 77 4.10 -4.34 27.42
C GLN A 77 4.02 -5.01 26.05
N THR A 78 4.25 -4.27 24.95
CA THR A 78 4.36 -4.86 23.60
C THR A 78 5.57 -5.79 23.46
N GLU A 79 6.69 -5.46 24.11
CA GLU A 79 7.85 -6.35 24.18
C GLU A 79 7.55 -7.62 25.01
N GLN A 80 6.79 -7.50 26.10
CA GLN A 80 6.33 -8.66 26.86
C GLN A 80 5.45 -9.58 26.00
N LEU A 81 4.55 -9.02 25.19
CA LEU A 81 3.75 -9.80 24.23
C LEU A 81 4.63 -10.56 23.23
N SER A 82 5.66 -9.90 22.70
CA SER A 82 6.66 -10.54 21.82
C SER A 82 7.28 -11.78 22.49
N ARG A 83 7.69 -11.67 23.76
CA ARG A 83 8.27 -12.77 24.52
C ARG A 83 7.28 -13.93 24.71
N ILE A 84 6.04 -13.64 25.08
CA ILE A 84 4.98 -14.65 25.24
C ILE A 84 4.76 -15.41 23.92
N MET A 85 4.63 -14.70 22.80
CA MET A 85 4.43 -15.32 21.49
C MET A 85 5.60 -16.22 21.07
N LYS A 86 6.84 -15.84 21.44
CA LYS A 86 8.02 -16.67 21.22
C LYS A 86 7.96 -17.96 22.07
N THR A 87 7.58 -17.87 23.34
CA THR A 87 7.40 -19.03 24.23
C THR A 87 6.33 -19.97 23.69
N HIS A 88 5.17 -19.46 23.27
CA HIS A 88 4.11 -20.29 22.66
C HIS A 88 4.63 -21.10 21.46
N ALA A 89 5.47 -20.49 20.62
CA ALA A 89 6.05 -21.19 19.48
C ALA A 89 7.06 -22.28 19.89
N GLU A 90 7.80 -22.09 20.98
CA GLU A 90 8.76 -23.05 21.53
C GLU A 90 8.03 -24.23 22.22
N ASP A 91 6.99 -23.95 22.99
CA ASP A 91 6.13 -24.94 23.65
C ASP A 91 5.36 -25.78 22.62
N LEU A 92 4.81 -25.15 21.59
CA LEU A 92 4.12 -25.86 20.52
C LEU A 92 5.08 -26.80 19.76
N ASN A 93 6.32 -26.37 19.55
CA ASN A 93 7.35 -27.16 18.86
C ASN A 93 7.84 -28.35 19.68
N SER A 94 8.11 -28.14 20.98
CA SER A 94 8.66 -29.16 21.88
C SER A 94 7.58 -30.12 22.43
N GLY A 95 6.32 -29.69 22.50
CA GLY A 95 5.21 -30.48 22.99
C GLY A 95 4.38 -31.12 21.86
N PRO A 96 3.22 -30.53 21.46
CA PRO A 96 2.27 -31.14 20.52
C PRO A 96 2.90 -31.61 19.20
N LEU A 97 3.77 -30.81 18.57
CA LEU A 97 4.39 -31.18 17.30
C LEU A 97 5.32 -32.39 17.43
N HIS A 98 6.08 -32.47 18.53
CA HIS A 98 6.95 -33.59 18.81
C HIS A 98 6.15 -34.88 19.02
N ARG A 99 5.10 -34.83 19.86
CA ARG A 99 4.20 -35.96 20.12
C ARG A 99 3.51 -36.45 18.85
N LEU A 100 3.03 -35.53 18.00
CA LEU A 100 2.45 -35.86 16.71
C LEU A 100 3.46 -36.55 15.78
N THR A 101 4.71 -36.10 15.79
CA THR A 101 5.78 -36.71 15.01
C THR A 101 6.09 -38.14 15.48
N MET A 102 6.05 -38.42 16.79
CA MET A 102 6.18 -39.78 17.31
C MET A 102 4.98 -40.64 16.94
N MET A 103 3.76 -40.12 17.10
CA MET A 103 2.53 -40.85 16.76
C MET A 103 2.47 -41.26 15.27
N ILE A 104 2.98 -40.42 14.36
CA ILE A 104 3.09 -40.77 12.93
C ILE A 104 4.01 -41.99 12.74
N LYS A 105 5.16 -42.03 13.42
CA LYS A 105 6.08 -43.17 13.35
C LYS A 105 5.43 -44.44 13.90
N ASP A 106 4.75 -44.34 15.03
CA ASP A 106 4.03 -45.45 15.64
C ASP A 106 2.92 -45.96 14.73
N LYS A 107 2.17 -45.06 14.06
CA LYS A 107 1.14 -45.42 13.08
C LYS A 107 1.70 -46.17 11.88
N GLN A 108 2.86 -45.74 11.35
CA GLN A 108 3.56 -46.45 10.28
C GLN A 108 3.96 -47.87 10.72
N GLN A 109 4.45 -48.00 11.96
CA GLN A 109 4.83 -49.28 12.53
C GLN A 109 3.62 -50.20 12.75
N VAL A 110 2.50 -49.68 13.26
CA VAL A 110 1.22 -50.41 13.40
C VAL A 110 0.75 -50.92 12.04
N LYS A 111 0.78 -50.08 10.99
CA LYS A 111 0.41 -50.48 9.63
C LYS A 111 1.29 -51.63 9.12
N LYS A 112 2.61 -51.52 9.29
CA LYS A 112 3.57 -52.55 8.88
C LYS A 112 3.33 -53.87 9.63
N SER A 113 3.10 -53.79 10.93
CA SER A 113 2.80 -54.95 11.78
C SER A 113 1.52 -55.65 11.33
N TYR A 114 0.43 -54.89 11.11
CA TYR A 114 -0.84 -55.42 10.62
C TYR A 114 -0.68 -56.16 9.28
N ILE A 115 0.02 -55.58 8.31
CA ILE A 115 0.27 -56.21 7.00
C ILE A 115 1.03 -57.52 7.19
N GLY A 116 2.09 -57.53 8.00
CA GLY A 116 2.91 -58.72 8.24
C GLY A 116 2.11 -59.86 8.88
N VAL A 117 1.34 -59.55 9.93
CA VAL A 117 0.50 -60.56 10.61
C VAL A 117 -0.61 -61.05 9.69
N HIS A 118 -1.27 -60.16 8.95
CA HIS A 118 -2.32 -60.54 7.98
C HIS A 118 -1.79 -61.51 6.91
N GLN A 119 -0.65 -61.18 6.30
CA GLN A 119 0.00 -62.04 5.30
C GLN A 119 0.39 -63.40 5.88
N GLN A 120 0.88 -63.43 7.12
CA GLN A 120 1.25 -64.67 7.79
C GLN A 120 0.04 -65.59 8.02
N ILE A 121 -1.05 -65.06 8.58
CA ILE A 121 -2.26 -65.87 8.85
C ILE A 121 -2.95 -66.32 7.56
N GLU A 122 -2.94 -65.49 6.52
CA GLU A 122 -3.51 -65.81 5.21
C GLU A 122 -2.68 -66.87 4.46
N ALA A 123 -1.35 -66.76 4.51
CA ALA A 123 -0.46 -67.75 3.91
C ALA A 123 -0.62 -69.14 4.54
N GLU A 124 -0.73 -69.22 5.87
CA GLU A 124 -0.97 -70.50 6.56
C GLU A 124 -2.36 -71.07 6.21
N MET A 125 -3.39 -70.23 6.16
CA MET A 125 -4.74 -70.62 5.73
C MET A 125 -4.73 -71.21 4.32
N ILE A 126 -4.08 -70.55 3.36
CA ILE A 126 -3.97 -71.02 1.97
C ILE A 126 -3.16 -72.33 1.90
N LYS A 127 -2.07 -72.43 2.65
CA LYS A 127 -1.22 -73.61 2.69
C LYS A 127 -2.00 -74.84 3.15
N VAL A 128 -2.69 -74.76 4.28
CA VAL A 128 -3.45 -75.88 4.87
C VAL A 128 -4.69 -76.21 4.04
N THR A 129 -5.45 -75.21 3.60
CA THR A 129 -6.76 -75.44 2.95
C THR A 129 -6.68 -75.69 1.44
N LYS A 130 -5.62 -75.24 0.77
CA LYS A 130 -5.45 -75.39 -0.68
C LYS A 130 -4.20 -76.20 -1.03
N THR A 131 -3.02 -75.72 -0.66
CA THR A 131 -1.75 -76.27 -1.15
C THR A 131 -1.54 -77.72 -0.72
N GLU A 132 -1.72 -78.04 0.56
CA GLU A 132 -1.54 -79.39 1.09
C GLU A 132 -2.64 -80.35 0.58
N LEU A 133 -3.89 -79.90 0.53
CA LEU A 133 -5.00 -80.71 0.03
C LEU A 133 -4.87 -81.01 -1.47
N GLU A 134 -4.45 -80.07 -2.31
CA GLU A 134 -4.26 -80.34 -3.74
C GLU A 134 -3.10 -81.30 -4.01
N LYS A 135 -2.02 -81.22 -3.21
CA LYS A 135 -0.94 -82.22 -3.27
C LYS A 135 -1.47 -83.62 -2.95
N LEU A 136 -2.26 -83.77 -1.89
CA LEU A 136 -2.86 -85.05 -1.52
C LEU A 136 -3.86 -85.54 -2.59
N LYS A 137 -4.73 -84.68 -3.13
CA LYS A 137 -5.67 -85.03 -4.21
C LYS A 137 -4.95 -85.48 -5.48
N SER A 138 -3.86 -84.82 -5.85
CA SER A 138 -3.05 -85.20 -7.01
C SER A 138 -2.48 -86.61 -6.84
N SER A 139 -1.81 -86.86 -5.72
CA SER A 139 -1.29 -88.19 -5.37
C SER A 139 -2.41 -89.24 -5.29
N TYR A 140 -3.58 -88.87 -4.77
CA TYR A 140 -4.74 -89.75 -4.68
C TYR A 140 -5.20 -90.19 -6.07
N ARG A 141 -5.39 -89.25 -7.01
CA ARG A 141 -5.77 -89.56 -8.39
C ARG A 141 -4.75 -90.46 -9.08
N GLN A 142 -3.45 -90.27 -8.80
CA GLN A 142 -2.40 -91.12 -9.33
C GLN A 142 -2.50 -92.55 -8.77
N LEU A 143 -2.64 -92.71 -7.46
CA LEU A 143 -2.76 -94.05 -6.85
C LEU A 143 -4.05 -94.77 -7.27
N ILE A 144 -5.15 -94.06 -7.54
CA ILE A 144 -6.36 -94.66 -8.16
C ILE A 144 -6.01 -95.27 -9.52
N LYS A 145 -5.29 -94.54 -10.38
CA LYS A 145 -4.90 -95.05 -11.71
C LYS A 145 -3.98 -96.27 -11.59
N GLU A 146 -3.01 -96.22 -10.68
CA GLU A 146 -2.09 -97.33 -10.41
C GLU A 146 -2.83 -98.57 -9.89
N MET A 147 -3.74 -98.40 -8.92
CA MET A 147 -4.56 -99.48 -8.36
C MET A 147 -5.48 -100.09 -9.42
N ASN A 148 -6.17 -99.26 -10.23
CA ASN A 148 -7.02 -99.74 -11.33
C ASN A 148 -6.21 -100.51 -12.39
N SER A 149 -5.00 -100.02 -12.74
CA SER A 149 -4.12 -100.73 -13.67
C SER A 149 -3.66 -102.08 -13.09
N ALA A 150 -3.30 -102.13 -11.81
CA ALA A 150 -2.95 -103.37 -11.13
C ALA A 150 -4.13 -104.34 -11.04
N LYS A 151 -5.35 -103.84 -10.84
CA LYS A 151 -6.60 -104.60 -10.80
C LYS A 151 -6.90 -105.27 -12.14
N GLU A 152 -6.79 -104.54 -13.25
CA GLU A 152 -7.01 -105.11 -14.58
C GLU A 152 -5.95 -106.17 -14.91
N LYS A 153 -4.67 -105.91 -14.62
CA LYS A 153 -3.60 -106.92 -14.79
C LYS A 153 -3.83 -108.18 -13.95
N TYR A 154 -4.37 -108.04 -12.74
CA TYR A 154 -4.73 -109.18 -11.91
C TYR A 154 -5.90 -109.99 -12.51
N LYS A 155 -6.95 -109.32 -13.00
CA LYS A 155 -8.06 -109.99 -13.71
C LYS A 155 -7.56 -110.75 -14.94
N GLU A 156 -6.67 -110.16 -15.72
CA GLU A 156 -6.06 -110.81 -16.90
C GLU A 156 -5.23 -112.04 -16.52
N ALA A 157 -4.42 -111.96 -15.46
CA ALA A 157 -3.64 -113.09 -14.95
C ALA A 157 -4.55 -114.23 -14.46
N LEU A 158 -5.67 -113.88 -13.81
CA LEU A 158 -6.70 -114.81 -13.36
C LEU A 158 -7.35 -115.56 -14.53
N ALA A 159 -7.70 -114.83 -15.60
CA ALA A 159 -8.31 -115.39 -16.81
C ALA A 159 -7.35 -116.30 -17.59
N LYS A 160 -6.04 -116.01 -17.57
CA LYS A 160 -5.00 -116.77 -18.29
C LYS A 160 -4.35 -117.89 -17.46
N GLY A 161 -4.65 -118.00 -16.16
CA GLY A 161 -4.13 -119.05 -15.27
C GLY A 161 -2.62 -119.01 -15.02
N LYS A 162 -1.94 -117.87 -15.23
CA LYS A 162 -0.46 -117.75 -15.17
C LYS A 162 -0.05 -116.52 -14.34
N GLU A 163 0.95 -116.68 -13.47
CA GLU A 163 1.47 -115.61 -12.58
C GLU A 163 0.43 -114.92 -11.67
N THR A 164 -0.64 -115.62 -11.31
CA THR A 164 -1.79 -115.08 -10.56
C THR A 164 -1.41 -114.51 -9.19
N GLU A 165 -0.56 -115.21 -8.43
CA GLU A 165 -0.15 -114.83 -7.08
C GLU A 165 0.68 -113.54 -7.06
N LYS A 166 1.63 -113.40 -7.99
CA LYS A 166 2.45 -112.20 -8.17
C LYS A 166 1.62 -110.99 -8.62
N ALA A 167 0.60 -111.20 -9.44
CA ALA A 167 -0.32 -110.15 -9.84
C ALA A 167 -1.25 -109.72 -8.69
N LYS A 168 -1.67 -110.67 -7.84
CA LYS A 168 -2.44 -110.41 -6.61
C LYS A 168 -1.65 -109.55 -5.61
N GLU A 169 -0.40 -109.91 -5.31
CA GLU A 169 0.46 -109.12 -4.41
C GLU A 169 0.66 -107.68 -4.88
N ARG A 170 0.82 -107.46 -6.19
CA ARG A 170 0.93 -106.11 -6.78
C ARG A 170 -0.34 -105.30 -6.62
N TYR A 171 -1.51 -105.94 -6.81
CA TYR A 171 -2.81 -105.30 -6.59
C TYR A 171 -3.05 -104.99 -5.11
N ASP A 172 -2.75 -105.92 -4.20
CA ASP A 172 -2.87 -105.72 -2.76
C ASP A 172 -1.94 -104.59 -2.28
N LYS A 173 -0.70 -104.53 -2.78
CA LYS A 173 0.24 -103.43 -2.47
C LYS A 173 -0.23 -102.07 -3.00
N ALA A 174 -0.80 -102.01 -4.20
CA ALA A 174 -1.35 -100.78 -4.76
C ALA A 174 -2.59 -100.31 -3.98
N THR A 175 -3.45 -101.26 -3.58
CA THR A 175 -4.64 -101.01 -2.76
C THR A 175 -4.26 -100.52 -1.36
N MET A 176 -3.28 -101.15 -0.71
CA MET A 176 -2.75 -100.72 0.59
C MET A 176 -2.23 -99.27 0.53
N LYS A 177 -1.43 -98.93 -0.48
CA LYS A 177 -0.94 -97.56 -0.68
C LYS A 177 -2.08 -96.55 -0.86
N LEU A 178 -3.11 -96.90 -1.65
CA LEU A 178 -4.28 -96.06 -1.85
C LEU A 178 -5.06 -95.86 -0.54
N HIS A 179 -5.28 -96.92 0.24
CA HIS A 179 -5.97 -96.84 1.53
C HIS A 179 -5.19 -96.01 2.56
N MET A 180 -3.87 -96.17 2.63
CA MET A 180 -3.02 -95.33 3.49
C MET A 180 -3.14 -93.85 3.12
N LEU A 181 -3.07 -93.53 1.82
CA LEU A 181 -3.24 -92.15 1.36
C LEU A 181 -4.67 -91.63 1.58
N HIS A 182 -5.69 -92.48 1.45
CA HIS A 182 -7.07 -92.12 1.77
C HIS A 182 -7.20 -91.66 3.22
N ASN A 183 -6.66 -92.43 4.17
CA ASN A 183 -6.67 -92.07 5.57
C ASN A 183 -5.96 -90.72 5.82
N GLN A 184 -4.80 -90.51 5.20
CA GLN A 184 -4.07 -89.23 5.29
C GLN A 184 -4.88 -88.06 4.73
N TYR A 185 -5.56 -88.25 3.59
CA TYR A 185 -6.40 -87.23 2.98
C TYR A 185 -7.61 -86.89 3.85
N VAL A 186 -8.29 -87.88 4.43
CA VAL A 186 -9.44 -87.65 5.32
C VAL A 186 -9.02 -86.88 6.58
N LEU A 187 -7.89 -87.24 7.17
CA LEU A 187 -7.34 -86.52 8.33
C LEU A 187 -6.96 -85.06 7.98
N ALA A 188 -6.26 -84.86 6.87
CA ALA A 188 -5.88 -83.53 6.39
C ALA A 188 -7.12 -82.67 6.06
N LEU A 189 -8.14 -83.25 5.44
CA LEU A 189 -9.39 -82.57 5.14
C LEU A 189 -10.10 -82.10 6.42
N LYS A 190 -10.16 -82.95 7.44
CA LYS A 190 -10.75 -82.56 8.74
C LYS A 190 -9.96 -81.44 9.41
N GLY A 191 -8.61 -81.51 9.36
CA GLY A 191 -7.74 -80.44 9.85
C GLY A 191 -7.96 -79.13 9.11
N ALA A 192 -8.04 -79.16 7.78
CA ALA A 192 -8.28 -77.99 6.95
C ALA A 192 -9.65 -77.35 7.19
N GLN A 193 -10.72 -78.15 7.36
CA GLN A 193 -12.05 -77.65 7.71
C GLN A 193 -12.04 -76.90 9.04
N LEU A 194 -11.40 -77.46 10.07
CA LEU A 194 -11.31 -76.81 11.38
C LEU A 194 -10.46 -75.53 11.30
N HIS A 195 -9.33 -75.57 10.59
CA HIS A 195 -8.47 -74.40 10.41
C HIS A 195 -9.19 -73.26 9.67
N GLN A 196 -9.99 -73.60 8.64
CA GLN A 196 -10.80 -72.62 7.91
C GLN A 196 -11.84 -71.94 8.82
N SER A 197 -12.58 -72.71 9.63
CA SER A 197 -13.54 -72.15 10.59
C SER A 197 -12.82 -71.27 11.62
N GLN A 198 -11.73 -71.76 12.24
CA GLN A 198 -10.97 -70.96 13.21
C GLN A 198 -10.42 -69.65 12.61
N TYR A 199 -9.98 -69.67 11.35
CA TYR A 199 -9.52 -68.47 10.66
C TYR A 199 -10.60 -67.39 10.57
N TYR A 200 -11.80 -67.75 10.09
CA TYR A 200 -12.90 -66.79 9.87
C TYR A 200 -13.67 -66.42 11.14
N ASP A 201 -13.73 -67.33 12.11
CA ASP A 201 -14.52 -67.17 13.32
C ASP A 201 -13.72 -66.48 14.44
N ILE A 202 -12.39 -66.64 14.46
CA ILE A 202 -11.54 -66.21 15.57
C ILE A 202 -10.32 -65.42 15.10
N THR A 203 -9.42 -66.03 14.30
CA THR A 203 -8.08 -65.48 14.05
C THR A 203 -8.11 -64.14 13.32
N LEU A 204 -8.84 -64.05 12.21
CA LEU A 204 -8.95 -62.82 11.44
C LEU A 204 -9.75 -61.73 12.19
N PRO A 205 -10.92 -62.02 12.80
CA PRO A 205 -11.61 -61.07 13.65
C PRO A 205 -10.74 -60.49 14.76
N LEU A 206 -9.97 -61.32 15.46
CA LEU A 206 -9.10 -60.88 16.55
C LEU A 206 -8.02 -59.89 16.08
N LEU A 207 -7.42 -60.13 14.90
CA LEU A 207 -6.45 -59.21 14.30
C LEU A 207 -7.10 -57.86 13.97
N LEU A 208 -8.30 -57.89 13.39
CA LEU A 208 -9.05 -56.71 13.01
C LEU A 208 -9.50 -55.88 14.23
N ASP A 209 -10.00 -56.52 15.28
CA ASP A 209 -10.40 -55.85 16.53
C ASP A 209 -9.18 -55.28 17.27
N SER A 210 -8.05 -55.98 17.24
CA SER A 210 -6.79 -55.47 17.80
C SER A 210 -6.31 -54.22 17.06
N LEU A 211 -6.45 -54.18 15.73
CA LEU A 211 -6.17 -52.99 14.95
C LEU A 211 -7.13 -51.85 15.31
N GLN A 212 -8.44 -52.11 15.40
CA GLN A 212 -9.42 -51.10 15.78
C GLN A 212 -9.08 -50.46 17.13
N LYS A 213 -8.80 -51.30 18.14
CA LYS A 213 -8.43 -50.83 19.48
C LYS A 213 -7.21 -49.91 19.46
N MET A 214 -6.17 -50.26 18.68
CA MET A 214 -5.00 -49.41 18.51
C MET A 214 -5.33 -48.08 17.80
N GLN A 215 -6.22 -48.09 16.82
CA GLN A 215 -6.66 -46.85 16.15
C GLN A 215 -7.42 -45.93 17.11
N GLU A 216 -8.31 -46.49 17.94
CA GLU A 216 -9.07 -45.74 18.95
C GLU A 216 -8.15 -45.08 19.99
N GLU A 217 -7.11 -45.78 20.47
CA GLU A 217 -6.12 -45.21 21.38
C GLU A 217 -5.28 -44.08 20.72
N MET A 218 -4.94 -44.24 19.43
CA MET A 218 -4.27 -43.18 18.67
C MET A 218 -5.17 -41.95 18.49
N ILE A 219 -6.47 -42.14 18.25
CA ILE A 219 -7.45 -41.03 18.17
C ILE A 219 -7.54 -40.30 19.51
N LYS A 220 -7.60 -41.03 20.62
CA LYS A 220 -7.59 -40.45 21.97
C LYS A 220 -6.32 -39.63 22.24
N SER A 221 -5.18 -40.12 21.78
CA SER A 221 -3.89 -39.41 21.89
C SER A 221 -3.86 -38.16 21.02
N LEU A 222 -4.38 -38.24 19.79
CA LEU A 222 -4.53 -37.08 18.90
C LEU A 222 -5.44 -36.01 19.49
N LYS A 223 -6.54 -36.39 20.17
CA LYS A 223 -7.39 -35.45 20.89
C LYS A 223 -6.61 -34.66 21.95
N GLY A 224 -5.79 -35.33 22.76
CA GLY A 224 -4.93 -34.66 23.75
C GLY A 224 -3.94 -33.68 23.11
N ILE A 225 -3.35 -34.06 21.97
CA ILE A 225 -2.47 -33.17 21.18
C ILE A 225 -3.23 -31.91 20.70
N PHE A 226 -4.50 -32.05 20.30
CA PHE A 226 -5.32 -30.90 19.90
C PHE A 226 -5.74 -30.02 21.07
N ASP A 227 -6.03 -30.60 22.23
CA ASP A 227 -6.35 -29.84 23.45
C ASP A 227 -5.14 -29.00 23.87
N GLU A 228 -3.94 -29.58 23.92
CA GLU A 228 -2.68 -28.85 24.18
C GLU A 228 -2.42 -27.75 23.13
N TYR A 229 -2.58 -28.07 21.84
CA TYR A 229 -2.45 -27.09 20.77
C TYR A 229 -3.36 -25.89 20.99
N SER A 230 -4.64 -26.13 21.31
CA SER A 230 -5.62 -25.06 21.50
C SER A 230 -5.28 -24.18 22.71
N GLN A 231 -4.73 -24.76 23.77
CA GLN A 231 -4.34 -24.01 24.97
C GLN A 231 -3.13 -23.12 24.70
N ILE A 232 -2.05 -23.69 24.14
CA ILE A 232 -0.81 -22.97 23.85
C ILE A 232 -1.04 -21.86 22.82
N THR A 233 -1.88 -22.10 21.82
CA THR A 233 -2.03 -21.16 20.70
C THR A 233 -3.13 -20.12 20.89
N SER A 234 -3.77 -20.09 22.06
CA SER A 234 -4.79 -19.10 22.39
C SER A 234 -4.18 -17.71 22.51
N LEU A 235 -4.83 -16.72 21.88
CA LEU A 235 -4.46 -15.29 22.02
C LEU A 235 -5.25 -14.59 23.14
N VAL A 236 -6.06 -15.34 23.87
CA VAL A 236 -6.89 -14.85 24.98
C VAL A 236 -6.52 -15.55 26.28
N THR A 237 -5.25 -15.97 26.41
CA THR A 237 -4.71 -16.44 27.69
C THR A 237 -4.67 -15.28 28.68
N GLU A 238 -4.71 -15.62 29.97
CA GLU A 238 -4.67 -14.63 31.05
C GLU A 238 -3.44 -13.72 30.93
N GLU A 239 -2.27 -14.26 30.56
CA GLU A 239 -1.03 -13.51 30.36
C GLU A 239 -1.16 -12.46 29.24
N ILE A 240 -1.73 -12.83 28.08
CA ILE A 240 -1.92 -11.91 26.95
C ILE A 240 -2.98 -10.85 27.28
N VAL A 241 -4.06 -11.25 27.97
CA VAL A 241 -5.11 -10.32 28.42
C VAL A 241 -4.54 -9.30 29.40
N ASN A 242 -3.68 -9.74 30.34
CA ASN A 242 -3.05 -8.83 31.30
C ASN A 242 -2.13 -7.82 30.60
N VAL A 243 -1.36 -8.23 29.60
CA VAL A 243 -0.56 -7.30 28.78
C VAL A 243 -1.43 -6.19 28.15
N HIS A 244 -2.57 -6.55 27.56
CA HIS A 244 -3.46 -5.56 26.94
C HIS A 244 -4.17 -4.67 27.96
N LYS A 245 -4.46 -5.20 29.16
CA LYS A 245 -5.01 -4.39 30.27
C LYS A 245 -4.00 -3.35 30.75
N GLU A 246 -2.74 -3.72 30.92
CA GLU A 246 -1.68 -2.78 31.32
C GLU A 246 -1.50 -1.66 30.26
N ILE A 247 -1.54 -1.99 28.97
CA ILE A 247 -1.53 -1.01 27.88
C ILE A 247 -2.74 -0.06 27.97
N GLN A 248 -3.93 -0.59 28.25
CA GLN A 248 -5.12 0.24 28.41
C GLN A 248 -4.98 1.18 29.62
N MET A 249 -4.57 0.64 30.77
CA MET A 249 -4.37 1.40 32.00
C MET A 249 -3.33 2.51 31.83
N SER A 250 -2.24 2.26 31.07
CA SER A 250 -1.24 3.30 30.79
C SER A 250 -1.83 4.45 29.97
N VAL A 251 -2.70 4.16 29.00
CA VAL A 251 -3.37 5.21 28.21
C VAL A 251 -4.38 6.00 29.06
N GLU A 252 -5.10 5.33 29.96
CA GLU A 252 -6.08 5.96 30.85
C GLU A 252 -5.45 6.89 31.89
N GLN A 253 -4.17 6.69 32.23
CA GLN A 253 -3.42 7.56 33.15
C GLN A 253 -2.98 8.89 32.52
N ILE A 254 -3.11 9.07 31.20
CA ILE A 254 -2.76 10.32 30.54
C ILE A 254 -3.80 11.38 30.91
N ASP A 255 -3.37 12.35 31.73
CA ASP A 255 -4.14 13.55 32.05
C ASP A 255 -3.56 14.77 31.32
N PRO A 256 -4.24 15.28 30.28
CA PRO A 256 -3.77 16.45 29.53
C PRO A 256 -3.59 17.71 30.38
N SER A 257 -4.32 17.85 31.50
CA SER A 257 -4.30 19.06 32.33
C SER A 257 -3.02 19.18 33.17
N THR A 258 -2.32 18.07 33.40
CA THR A 258 -1.11 18.03 34.24
C THR A 258 0.18 17.83 33.42
N GLU A 259 0.07 17.59 32.12
CA GLU A 259 1.19 17.28 31.21
C GLU A 259 2.36 18.28 31.40
N TYR A 260 2.07 19.58 31.38
CA TYR A 260 3.10 20.62 31.43
C TYR A 260 3.50 21.06 32.84
N ASN A 261 2.94 20.51 33.92
CA ASN A 261 3.20 20.98 35.29
C ASN A 261 4.68 20.90 35.65
N ASN A 262 5.32 19.76 35.41
CA ASN A 262 6.75 19.58 35.68
C ASN A 262 7.60 20.54 34.82
N PHE A 263 7.23 20.74 33.55
CA PHE A 263 7.94 21.67 32.66
C PHE A 263 7.85 23.11 33.19
N ILE A 264 6.65 23.53 33.57
CA ILE A 264 6.40 24.85 34.15
C ILE A 264 7.20 25.01 35.45
N ASP A 265 7.17 24.03 36.35
CA ASP A 265 7.88 24.12 37.63
C ASP A 265 9.40 24.21 37.44
N VAL A 266 9.96 23.54 36.43
CA VAL A 266 11.39 23.60 36.09
C VAL A 266 11.78 24.94 35.45
N HIS A 267 10.89 25.55 34.66
CA HIS A 267 11.21 26.72 33.83
C HIS A 267 10.54 28.04 34.28
N ARG A 268 9.75 28.04 35.35
CA ARG A 268 9.06 29.24 35.84
C ARG A 268 10.07 30.32 36.23
N THR A 269 9.92 31.50 35.66
CA THR A 269 10.68 32.71 36.03
C THR A 269 9.80 33.66 36.82
N THR A 270 10.42 34.46 37.69
CA THR A 270 9.72 35.50 38.46
C THR A 270 9.42 36.69 37.54
N THR A 271 8.19 37.20 37.59
CA THR A 271 7.76 38.35 36.79
C THR A 271 8.63 39.57 37.13
N ALA A 272 9.37 40.09 36.14
CA ALA A 272 10.11 41.34 36.29
C ALA A 272 9.11 42.50 36.33
N LYS A 273 9.22 43.40 37.31
CA LYS A 273 8.48 44.66 37.27
C LYS A 273 9.16 45.55 36.22
N GLU A 274 8.56 45.63 35.03
CA GLU A 274 8.93 46.65 34.06
C GLU A 274 8.59 48.03 34.65
N GLN A 275 9.46 49.02 34.42
CA GLN A 275 9.22 50.39 34.86
C GLN A 275 8.04 50.98 34.10
N GLU A 276 7.15 51.70 34.79
CA GLU A 276 6.07 52.46 34.15
C GLU A 276 6.66 53.55 33.25
N ILE A 277 6.00 53.80 32.12
CA ILE A 277 6.42 54.83 31.17
C ILE A 277 5.94 56.18 31.70
N GLU A 278 6.88 57.06 32.03
CA GLU A 278 6.62 58.43 32.49
C GLU A 278 7.08 59.46 31.44
N PHE A 279 6.51 60.67 31.50
CA PHE A 279 6.98 61.80 30.67
C PHE A 279 8.41 62.18 31.09
N ASP A 280 9.33 62.18 30.13
CA ASP A 280 10.73 62.53 30.36
C ASP A 280 10.89 64.04 30.64
N THR A 281 10.99 64.38 31.92
CA THR A 281 11.09 65.77 32.39
C THR A 281 12.38 66.47 31.96
N SER A 282 13.42 65.72 31.57
CA SER A 282 14.68 66.31 31.07
C SER A 282 14.48 67.08 29.75
N LEU A 283 13.41 66.77 29.00
CA LEU A 283 13.07 67.46 27.76
C LEU A 283 12.58 68.90 27.96
N LEU A 284 12.28 69.32 29.20
CA LEU A 284 11.72 70.63 29.52
C LEU A 284 12.76 71.62 30.09
N GLU A 285 14.01 71.20 30.29
CA GLU A 285 15.03 71.98 31.02
C GLU A 285 15.39 73.34 30.38
N GLU A 286 15.18 73.50 29.06
CA GLU A 286 15.49 74.73 28.31
C GLU A 286 14.27 75.62 27.99
N ASN A 287 13.07 75.31 28.49
CA ASN A 287 11.84 76.04 28.15
C ASN A 287 10.95 76.38 29.36
N GLU A 288 10.77 77.67 29.64
CA GLU A 288 9.98 78.14 30.79
C GLU A 288 8.45 78.05 30.60
N ASN A 289 7.98 77.81 29.37
CA ASN A 289 6.55 77.90 29.02
C ASN A 289 5.84 76.54 28.83
N LEU A 290 6.54 75.42 29.00
CA LEU A 290 5.99 74.07 28.82
C LEU A 290 5.90 73.33 30.16
N GLN A 291 4.82 72.58 30.39
CA GLN A 291 4.63 71.75 31.59
C GLN A 291 4.58 70.26 31.24
N ALA A 292 5.16 69.43 32.10
CA ALA A 292 5.14 67.97 31.94
C ALA A 292 3.71 67.43 32.00
N ASN A 293 3.38 66.46 31.14
CA ASN A 293 2.05 65.85 31.02
C ASN A 293 0.91 66.81 30.61
N GLU A 294 1.22 68.04 30.17
CA GLU A 294 0.20 69.00 29.70
C GLU A 294 0.26 69.25 28.18
N ILE A 295 -0.91 69.34 27.56
CA ILE A 295 -1.06 69.74 26.16
C ILE A 295 -1.03 71.27 26.07
N MET A 296 -0.24 71.81 25.13
CA MET A 296 -0.10 73.26 24.94
C MET A 296 -1.15 73.86 24.01
N TRP A 297 -1.93 74.81 24.51
CA TRP A 297 -2.95 75.55 23.76
C TRP A 297 -2.54 77.01 23.52
N ASN A 298 -2.24 77.38 22.27
CA ASN A 298 -1.94 78.74 21.85
C ASN A 298 -2.31 78.97 20.37
N ASN A 299 -2.08 80.18 19.84
CA ASN A 299 -2.40 80.52 18.45
C ASN A 299 -1.63 79.73 17.37
N LEU A 300 -0.58 78.98 17.75
CA LEU A 300 0.17 78.11 16.83
C LEU A 300 -0.30 76.65 16.88
N THR A 301 -0.92 76.21 17.98
CA THR A 301 -1.29 74.80 18.20
C THR A 301 -2.79 74.53 18.19
N ALA A 302 -3.64 75.53 18.38
CA ALA A 302 -5.09 75.34 18.51
C ALA A 302 -5.73 74.64 17.30
N GLU A 303 -5.42 75.07 16.07
CA GLU A 303 -5.98 74.45 14.85
C GLU A 303 -5.48 73.02 14.65
N SER A 304 -4.19 72.76 14.91
CA SER A 304 -3.61 71.42 14.75
C SER A 304 -4.12 70.43 15.80
N LEU A 305 -4.40 70.88 17.03
CA LEU A 305 -5.03 70.09 18.08
C LEU A 305 -6.48 69.72 17.75
N GLN A 306 -7.26 70.62 17.15
CA GLN A 306 -8.61 70.31 16.67
C GLN A 306 -8.59 69.27 15.54
N VAL A 307 -7.63 69.39 14.60
CA VAL A 307 -7.43 68.39 13.53
C VAL A 307 -6.98 67.05 14.09
N MET A 308 -6.05 67.04 15.06
CA MET A 308 -5.62 65.80 15.74
C MET A 308 -6.79 65.13 16.48
N LEU A 309 -7.60 65.90 17.21
CA LEU A 309 -8.77 65.36 17.91
C LEU A 309 -9.77 64.73 16.94
N LYS A 310 -10.07 65.40 15.82
CA LYS A 310 -10.94 64.85 14.79
C LYS A 310 -10.38 63.55 14.20
N THR A 311 -9.08 63.52 13.91
CA THR A 311 -8.41 62.33 13.35
C THR A 311 -8.44 61.16 14.33
N LEU A 312 -8.15 61.40 15.61
CA LEU A 312 -8.24 60.40 16.69
C LEU A 312 -9.66 59.87 16.89
N ALA A 313 -10.68 60.73 16.78
CA ALA A 313 -12.08 60.30 16.87
C ALA A 313 -12.46 59.38 15.69
N GLU A 314 -11.98 59.68 14.48
CA GLU A 314 -12.18 58.83 13.30
C GLU A 314 -11.44 57.48 13.44
N GLU A 315 -10.19 57.47 13.89
CA GLU A 315 -9.40 56.25 14.12
C GLU A 315 -9.99 55.36 15.24
N LEU A 316 -10.45 55.97 16.34
CA LEU A 316 -11.13 55.26 17.43
C LEU A 316 -12.42 54.60 16.94
N MET A 317 -13.25 55.34 16.19
CA MET A 317 -14.49 54.81 15.63
C MET A 317 -14.24 53.63 14.67
N GLN A 318 -13.22 53.74 13.81
CA GLN A 318 -12.81 52.64 12.93
C GLN A 318 -12.33 51.42 13.71
N THR A 319 -11.54 51.63 14.77
CA THR A 319 -11.04 50.57 15.64
C THR A 319 -12.17 49.85 16.37
N GLN A 320 -13.14 50.59 16.91
CA GLN A 320 -14.33 50.04 17.57
C GLN A 320 -15.20 49.21 16.62
N GLN A 321 -15.39 49.68 15.38
CA GLN A 321 -16.11 48.91 14.37
C GLN A 321 -15.37 47.60 14.00
N MET A 322 -14.04 47.65 13.85
CA MET A 322 -13.24 46.45 13.60
C MET A 322 -13.27 45.47 14.76
N LEU A 323 -13.23 45.97 16.00
CA LEU A 323 -13.33 45.16 17.22
C LEU A 323 -14.65 44.39 17.26
N LEU A 324 -15.78 45.09 17.08
CA LEU A 324 -17.12 44.48 17.08
C LEU A 324 -17.25 43.37 16.03
N ASN A 325 -16.79 43.63 14.79
CA ASN A 325 -16.81 42.63 13.72
C ASN A 325 -15.96 41.39 14.05
N LYS A 326 -14.83 41.57 14.75
CA LYS A 326 -13.93 40.48 15.15
C LYS A 326 -14.50 39.69 16.33
N GLU A 327 -15.13 40.35 17.30
CA GLU A 327 -15.82 39.70 18.42
C GLU A 327 -17.00 38.84 17.94
N GLU A 328 -17.78 39.33 16.97
CA GLU A 328 -18.83 38.52 16.32
C GLU A 328 -18.25 37.29 15.61
N ALA A 329 -17.12 37.46 14.90
CA ALA A 329 -16.44 36.34 14.23
C ALA A 329 -15.89 35.29 15.21
N VAL A 330 -15.48 35.71 16.42
CA VAL A 330 -15.09 34.77 17.51
C VAL A 330 -16.28 33.92 17.91
N LEU A 331 -17.43 34.53 18.21
CA LEU A 331 -18.64 33.82 18.64
C LEU A 331 -19.14 32.84 17.58
N GLU A 332 -19.16 33.25 16.31
CA GLU A 332 -19.58 32.38 15.21
C GLU A 332 -18.64 31.18 15.02
N LEU A 333 -17.32 31.41 15.14
CA LEU A 333 -16.35 30.33 15.03
C LEU A 333 -16.42 29.38 16.24
N GLU A 334 -16.62 29.89 17.46
CA GLU A 334 -16.84 29.08 18.66
C GLU A 334 -18.05 28.17 18.49
N LYS A 335 -19.18 28.73 18.06
CA LYS A 335 -20.41 27.98 17.80
C LYS A 335 -20.18 26.90 16.74
N ARG A 336 -19.53 27.25 15.64
CA ARG A 336 -19.21 26.30 14.56
C ARG A 336 -18.30 25.16 15.03
N ILE A 337 -17.31 25.45 15.88
CA ILE A 337 -16.45 24.43 16.49
C ILE A 337 -17.27 23.53 17.41
N GLU A 338 -18.19 24.08 18.21
CA GLU A 338 -19.06 23.30 19.09
C GLU A 338 -20.00 22.38 18.31
N GLU A 339 -20.62 22.88 17.25
CA GLU A 339 -21.46 22.09 16.33
C GLU A 339 -20.66 20.98 15.65
N SER A 340 -19.45 21.31 15.16
CA SER A 340 -18.56 20.32 14.54
C SER A 340 -18.11 19.26 15.54
N SER A 341 -17.87 19.63 16.80
CA SER A 341 -17.53 18.71 17.89
C SER A 341 -18.64 17.70 18.17
N LYS A 342 -19.92 18.10 18.05
CA LYS A 342 -21.08 17.20 18.21
C LYS A 342 -21.17 16.14 17.10
N THR A 343 -20.53 16.38 15.95
CA THR A 343 -20.50 15.42 14.82
C THR A 343 -19.36 14.41 14.89
N CYS A 344 -18.44 14.55 15.86
CA CYS A 344 -17.34 13.60 16.06
C CYS A 344 -17.86 12.28 16.65
N GLU A 345 -17.58 11.15 15.99
CA GLU A 345 -18.00 9.82 16.45
C GLU A 345 -16.97 9.20 17.40
N LYS A 346 -15.68 9.50 17.21
CA LYS A 346 -14.59 9.02 18.05
C LYS A 346 -13.92 10.16 18.79
N LYS A 347 -13.41 9.89 19.99
CA LYS A 347 -12.62 10.85 20.78
C LYS A 347 -11.42 11.41 20.00
N SER A 348 -10.83 10.62 19.10
CA SER A 348 -9.70 11.05 18.24
C SER A 348 -10.06 12.07 17.17
N ASP A 349 -11.33 12.17 16.78
CA ASP A 349 -11.77 13.03 15.66
C ASP A 349 -11.61 14.52 15.99
N ILE A 350 -11.44 14.86 17.27
CA ILE A 350 -11.10 16.21 17.75
C ILE A 350 -9.85 16.76 17.03
N VAL A 351 -8.92 15.89 16.56
CA VAL A 351 -7.74 16.31 15.78
C VAL A 351 -8.12 17.12 14.53
N LEU A 352 -9.27 16.83 13.92
CA LEU A 352 -9.77 17.51 12.72
C LEU A 352 -10.19 18.96 13.00
N LEU A 353 -10.43 19.30 14.26
CA LEU A 353 -10.85 20.62 14.71
C LEU A 353 -9.67 21.50 15.17
N LEU A 354 -8.45 20.95 15.28
CA LEU A 354 -7.29 21.69 15.82
C LEU A 354 -6.97 22.95 15.02
N SER A 355 -7.05 22.90 13.69
CA SER A 355 -6.82 24.07 12.84
C SER A 355 -7.87 25.17 13.09
N GLN A 356 -9.15 24.81 13.27
CA GLN A 356 -10.19 25.78 13.59
C GLN A 356 -10.00 26.39 14.99
N LYS A 357 -9.64 25.56 15.98
CA LYS A 357 -9.30 26.02 17.33
C LYS A 357 -8.10 26.96 17.34
N GLN A 358 -7.08 26.69 16.53
CA GLN A 358 -5.95 27.61 16.36
C GLN A 358 -6.41 28.96 15.78
N THR A 359 -7.21 28.95 14.72
CA THR A 359 -7.77 30.19 14.14
C THR A 359 -8.60 30.96 15.15
N LEU A 360 -9.34 30.26 16.02
CA LEU A 360 -10.08 30.90 17.11
C LEU A 360 -9.15 31.61 18.11
N GLU A 361 -8.05 30.98 18.53
CA GLU A 361 -7.08 31.59 19.43
C GLU A 361 -6.36 32.80 18.79
N GLU A 362 -5.98 32.70 17.51
CA GLU A 362 -5.42 33.83 16.75
C GLU A 362 -6.41 35.00 16.66
N LEU A 363 -7.70 34.70 16.47
CA LEU A 363 -8.74 35.71 16.42
C LEU A 363 -8.97 36.38 17.78
N LYS A 364 -8.96 35.60 18.88
CA LYS A 364 -9.02 36.14 20.26
C LYS A 364 -7.83 37.04 20.57
N GLN A 365 -6.62 36.67 20.12
CA GLN A 365 -5.43 37.52 20.26
C GLN A 365 -5.57 38.83 19.46
N SER A 366 -6.11 38.77 18.24
CA SER A 366 -6.40 39.96 17.43
C SER A 366 -7.42 40.89 18.10
N VAL A 367 -8.47 40.33 18.71
CA VAL A 367 -9.46 41.08 19.51
C VAL A 367 -8.76 41.77 20.69
N GLN A 368 -7.89 41.07 21.42
CA GLN A 368 -7.18 41.66 22.55
C GLN A 368 -6.25 42.81 22.12
N GLN A 369 -5.56 42.68 20.98
CA GLN A 369 -4.72 43.77 20.43
C GLN A 369 -5.55 45.00 20.04
N LEU A 370 -6.74 44.79 19.46
CA LEU A 370 -7.66 45.87 19.13
C LEU A 370 -8.21 46.55 20.38
N ARG A 371 -8.53 45.82 21.45
CA ARG A 371 -8.92 46.39 22.76
C ARG A 371 -7.81 47.27 23.36
N CYS A 372 -6.55 46.84 23.29
CA CYS A 372 -5.43 47.68 23.71
C CYS A 372 -5.31 48.96 22.86
N THR A 373 -5.55 48.86 21.56
CA THR A 373 -5.49 50.01 20.63
C THR A 373 -6.64 50.98 20.87
N GLU A 374 -7.85 50.46 21.11
CA GLU A 374 -9.02 51.23 21.50
C GLU A 374 -8.75 51.99 22.80
N ALA A 375 -8.28 51.31 23.84
CA ALA A 375 -7.95 51.94 25.12
C ALA A 375 -6.91 53.06 24.97
N LYS A 376 -5.89 52.85 24.13
CA LYS A 376 -4.88 53.86 23.80
C LYS A 376 -5.52 55.10 23.15
N PHE A 377 -6.33 54.91 22.10
CA PHE A 377 -6.96 56.04 21.40
C PHE A 377 -8.01 56.74 22.25
N ALA A 378 -8.77 55.99 23.07
CA ALA A 378 -9.73 56.56 24.01
C ALA A 378 -9.04 57.48 25.03
N ALA A 379 -7.93 57.04 25.64
CA ALA A 379 -7.16 57.85 26.58
C ALA A 379 -6.56 59.10 25.93
N GLN A 380 -6.01 58.98 24.71
CA GLN A 380 -5.46 60.12 23.96
C GLN A 380 -6.55 61.13 23.57
N LYS A 381 -7.72 60.64 23.16
CA LYS A 381 -8.87 61.44 22.80
C LYS A 381 -9.42 62.19 24.02
N GLU A 382 -9.58 61.52 25.16
CA GLU A 382 -10.05 62.11 26.41
C GLU A 382 -9.18 63.30 26.84
N LEU A 383 -7.85 63.12 26.81
CA LEU A 383 -6.90 64.19 27.16
C LEU A 383 -7.01 65.40 26.23
N LEU A 384 -7.16 65.17 24.91
CA LEU A 384 -7.33 66.25 23.92
C LEU A 384 -8.69 66.93 24.03
N GLU A 385 -9.78 66.16 24.20
CA GLU A 385 -11.14 66.68 24.39
C GLU A 385 -11.22 67.58 25.61
N GLN A 386 -10.64 67.15 26.73
CA GLN A 386 -10.59 67.96 27.95
C GLN A 386 -9.89 69.29 27.69
N LYS A 387 -8.70 69.28 27.05
CA LYS A 387 -7.95 70.53 26.79
C LYS A 387 -8.66 71.45 25.81
N VAL A 388 -9.31 70.91 24.77
CA VAL A 388 -10.10 71.71 23.81
C VAL A 388 -11.33 72.30 24.49
N GLN A 389 -12.03 71.54 25.33
CA GLN A 389 -13.24 71.96 26.01
C GLN A 389 -12.99 73.03 27.09
N GLU A 390 -11.87 72.95 27.82
CA GLU A 390 -11.43 73.99 28.78
C GLU A 390 -11.19 75.36 28.12
N ASN A 391 -10.93 75.36 26.81
CA ASN A 391 -10.59 76.54 26.01
C ASN A 391 -11.64 76.91 24.96
N ASP A 392 -12.80 76.26 24.99
CA ASP A 392 -13.89 76.53 24.05
C ASP A 392 -14.43 77.97 24.21
N GLY A 393 -14.60 78.67 23.09
CA GLY A 393 -15.02 80.08 23.07
C GLY A 393 -13.98 81.11 23.52
N LYS A 394 -12.73 80.73 23.83
CA LYS A 394 -11.63 81.64 24.16
C LYS A 394 -10.69 81.81 22.95
N GLU A 395 -10.26 83.04 22.64
CA GLU A 395 -9.22 83.25 21.64
C GLU A 395 -7.90 82.61 22.12
N PRO A 396 -7.20 81.84 21.26
CA PRO A 396 -5.95 81.20 21.64
C PRO A 396 -4.91 82.24 22.07
N PRO A 397 -4.21 82.06 23.21
CA PRO A 397 -3.19 82.99 23.66
C PRO A 397 -2.11 83.20 22.59
N PRO A 398 -1.74 84.46 22.25
CA PRO A 398 -0.63 84.74 21.34
C PRO A 398 0.71 84.44 22.03
N VAL A 399 1.63 83.80 21.31
CA VAL A 399 2.92 83.38 21.86
C VAL A 399 3.87 84.56 22.17
N VAL A 400 3.78 85.72 21.48
CA VAL A 400 4.55 86.96 21.78
C VAL A 400 3.84 88.23 21.24
N ASN A 401 3.80 89.31 22.02
CA ASN A 401 3.50 90.69 21.56
C ASN A 401 4.75 91.30 20.90
N TYR A 402 4.69 91.67 19.61
CA TYR A 402 5.70 92.55 19.00
C TYR A 402 5.17 93.98 19.04
N GLU A 403 5.77 94.84 19.89
CA GLU A 403 5.59 96.29 19.76
C GLU A 403 6.44 96.84 18.59
N GLU A 404 5.91 97.94 18.04
CA GLU A 404 6.20 98.58 16.76
C GLU A 404 7.67 99.00 16.53
N ASP A 405 8.15 98.90 15.28
CA ASP A 405 8.99 99.96 14.72
C ASP A 405 8.92 100.04 13.18
N ALA A 406 8.93 101.27 12.69
CA ALA A 406 8.44 101.68 11.38
C ALA A 406 9.48 101.70 10.24
N ARG A 407 8.95 101.78 9.00
CA ARG A 407 9.51 102.35 7.73
C ARG A 407 10.23 101.42 6.73
N SER A 408 9.56 101.27 5.57
CA SER A 408 10.01 101.71 4.23
C SER A 408 11.24 101.08 3.53
N VAL A 409 10.92 100.30 2.48
CA VAL A 409 11.43 100.35 1.08
C VAL A 409 12.81 99.74 0.69
N THR A 410 12.76 99.03 -0.45
CA THR A 410 13.78 98.71 -1.48
C THR A 410 14.71 97.49 -1.39
N SER A 411 14.47 96.55 -2.32
CA SER A 411 15.36 96.05 -3.39
C SER A 411 16.73 95.41 -3.08
N MET A 412 16.87 94.16 -3.56
CA MET A 412 18.06 93.48 -4.11
C MET A 412 19.38 93.51 -3.33
N GLU A 413 19.85 92.35 -2.85
CA GLU A 413 20.96 91.60 -3.49
C GLU A 413 21.28 90.28 -2.77
N ARG A 414 21.98 89.41 -3.51
CA ARG A 414 22.22 87.97 -3.29
C ARG A 414 23.38 87.66 -2.34
N LYS A 415 23.30 86.43 -1.80
CA LYS A 415 24.38 85.49 -1.39
C LYS A 415 25.18 85.90 -0.14
N GLU A 416 25.51 85.02 0.81
CA GLU A 416 25.85 83.59 0.71
C GLU A 416 25.85 82.92 2.12
N ARG A 417 25.44 81.64 2.19
CA ARG A 417 25.85 80.56 3.15
C ARG A 417 25.50 80.74 4.65
N LEU A 418 24.96 79.80 5.42
CA LEU A 418 24.85 78.32 5.50
C LEU A 418 23.73 78.07 6.57
N SER A 419 22.73 77.18 6.48
CA SER A 419 22.72 75.70 6.59
C SER A 419 21.73 75.25 7.70
N LYS A 420 20.89 74.24 7.37
CA LYS A 420 19.98 73.43 8.23
C LYS A 420 18.72 74.19 8.70
N LEU A 421 17.49 73.67 8.58
CA LEU A 421 17.01 72.29 8.66
C LEU A 421 15.57 72.26 8.14
N GLU A 422 15.23 71.47 7.12
CA GLU A 422 13.84 71.07 6.87
C GLU A 422 13.74 69.89 5.89
N SER A 423 12.70 69.09 6.11
CA SER A 423 12.13 68.03 5.25
C SER A 423 12.51 66.58 5.57
N ILE A 424 11.60 65.91 6.30
CA ILE A 424 11.32 64.48 6.14
C ILE A 424 9.80 64.29 6.07
N ARG A 425 9.29 64.04 4.85
CA ARG A 425 7.99 63.41 4.60
C ARG A 425 8.20 62.29 3.58
N HIS A 426 7.52 61.18 3.81
CA HIS A 426 7.81 59.82 3.36
C HIS A 426 7.86 59.54 1.85
N SER A 427 8.66 58.53 1.50
CA SER A 427 8.71 57.83 0.21
C SER A 427 8.04 56.45 0.32
N ILE A 428 7.01 56.19 -0.49
CA ILE A 428 6.60 54.85 -0.92
C ILE A 428 6.49 54.89 -2.45
N ALA A 429 7.42 54.23 -3.15
CA ALA A 429 7.29 53.63 -4.49
C ALA A 429 8.66 53.18 -5.03
N GLY A 430 8.93 51.87 -5.01
CA GLY A 430 10.04 51.22 -5.74
C GLY A 430 9.49 50.41 -6.91
N ILE A 431 9.48 50.96 -8.13
CA ILE A 431 10.40 50.72 -9.26
C ILE A 431 10.30 49.32 -9.89
N ILE A 432 9.60 49.28 -11.03
CA ILE A 432 9.82 48.35 -12.16
C ILE A 432 10.80 49.04 -13.12
N ARG A 433 11.92 48.40 -13.46
CA ARG A 433 12.53 48.49 -14.80
C ARG A 433 13.65 47.47 -15.00
N SER A 434 13.47 46.66 -16.05
CA SER A 434 14.47 45.83 -16.72
C SER A 434 15.52 46.64 -17.49
N PRO A 435 16.66 46.02 -17.83
CA PRO A 435 17.27 46.25 -19.14
C PRO A 435 17.49 44.94 -19.93
N LYS A 436 17.20 45.01 -21.23
CA LYS A 436 17.67 44.07 -22.26
C LYS A 436 19.01 44.58 -22.82
N SER A 437 19.93 43.68 -23.11
CA SER A 437 20.92 43.86 -24.18
C SER A 437 21.12 42.52 -24.89
N ALA A 438 20.97 42.57 -26.21
CA ALA A 438 21.09 41.47 -27.14
C ALA A 438 22.55 41.26 -27.58
N LEU A 439 22.90 40.01 -27.89
CA LEU A 439 23.82 39.67 -28.97
C LEU A 439 23.44 38.29 -29.51
N GLY A 440 23.15 38.24 -30.80
CA GLY A 440 22.95 37.00 -31.53
C GLY A 440 24.27 36.38 -31.96
N SER A 441 24.26 35.07 -32.16
CA SER A 441 25.22 34.36 -32.99
C SER A 441 24.56 33.08 -33.50
N SER A 442 24.44 33.00 -34.82
CA SER A 442 24.10 31.78 -35.56
C SER A 442 25.30 30.84 -35.62
N ALA A 443 25.02 29.54 -35.58
CA ALA A 443 25.81 28.46 -36.15
C ALA A 443 27.27 28.34 -35.67
N LEU A 444 27.48 27.57 -34.59
CA LEU A 444 28.71 26.85 -34.26
C LEU A 444 28.35 25.80 -33.19
N SER A 445 27.74 24.69 -33.60
CA SER A 445 27.53 23.54 -32.72
C SER A 445 27.90 22.27 -33.47
N ASP A 446 29.20 22.11 -33.70
CA ASP A 446 29.82 20.82 -33.95
C ASP A 446 31.27 20.92 -33.47
N MET A 447 31.68 19.94 -32.66
CA MET A 447 32.99 19.77 -31.98
C MET A 447 33.17 20.35 -30.57
N ILE A 448 32.34 19.91 -29.61
CA ILE A 448 32.77 19.77 -28.20
C ILE A 448 33.10 18.29 -27.97
N SER A 449 34.27 17.99 -27.42
CA SER A 449 34.68 16.61 -27.08
C SER A 449 33.64 15.96 -26.16
N VAL A 450 33.28 14.70 -26.41
CA VAL A 450 32.26 13.95 -25.63
C VAL A 450 32.60 13.92 -24.13
N THR A 451 33.89 13.98 -23.78
CA THR A 451 34.40 13.96 -22.41
C THR A 451 34.29 15.29 -21.64
N GLU A 452 34.02 16.41 -22.32
CA GLU A 452 33.86 17.73 -21.68
C GLU A 452 32.40 18.05 -21.33
N LYS A 453 31.44 17.29 -21.87
CA LYS A 453 30.02 17.48 -21.54
C LYS A 453 29.73 17.02 -20.10
N PRO A 454 28.96 17.80 -19.31
CA PRO A 454 28.48 17.38 -17.99
C PRO A 454 27.80 16.01 -18.03
N LEU A 455 27.84 15.28 -16.92
CA LEU A 455 27.27 13.91 -16.84
C LEU A 455 25.79 13.87 -17.28
N ALA A 456 24.99 14.86 -16.88
CA ALA A 456 23.57 14.97 -17.24
C ALA A 456 23.34 15.06 -18.76
N ASP A 457 24.31 15.61 -19.50
CA ASP A 457 24.25 15.83 -20.95
C ASP A 457 24.77 14.63 -21.74
N GLN A 458 25.32 13.62 -21.08
CA GLN A 458 25.76 12.39 -21.73
C GLN A 458 24.55 11.59 -22.24
N ASP A 459 24.64 11.11 -23.47
CA ASP A 459 23.55 10.37 -24.09
C ASP A 459 23.34 8.99 -23.42
N TRP A 460 24.39 8.39 -22.86
CA TRP A 460 24.35 7.12 -22.13
C TRP A 460 24.06 7.27 -20.63
N TYR A 461 23.83 8.49 -20.13
CA TYR A 461 23.41 8.74 -18.76
C TYR A 461 21.88 8.84 -18.67
N HIS A 462 21.28 7.97 -17.87
CA HIS A 462 19.82 7.85 -17.74
C HIS A 462 19.29 8.38 -16.40
N GLY A 463 20.14 9.02 -15.58
CA GLY A 463 19.71 9.59 -14.32
C GLY A 463 19.23 8.55 -13.31
N ALA A 464 18.15 8.86 -12.61
CA ALA A 464 17.54 8.08 -11.55
C ALA A 464 16.59 6.97 -12.05
N ILE A 465 16.85 6.34 -13.20
CA ILE A 465 16.03 5.20 -13.67
C ILE A 465 16.20 3.96 -12.77
N PRO A 466 15.11 3.23 -12.44
CA PRO A 466 15.16 1.96 -11.71
C PRO A 466 16.09 0.91 -12.32
N ARG A 467 16.63 0.04 -11.47
CA ARG A 467 17.47 -1.10 -11.91
C ARG A 467 16.78 -1.97 -12.95
N ILE A 468 15.48 -2.25 -12.79
CA ILE A 468 14.72 -3.11 -13.71
C ILE A 468 14.57 -2.44 -15.08
N GLU A 469 14.22 -1.16 -15.12
CA GLU A 469 14.16 -0.38 -16.37
C GLU A 469 15.51 -0.37 -17.09
N ALA A 470 16.60 -0.16 -16.34
CA ALA A 470 17.95 -0.26 -16.89
C ALA A 470 18.22 -1.64 -17.50
N GLN A 471 17.73 -2.74 -16.92
CA GLN A 471 17.92 -4.09 -17.46
C GLN A 471 17.15 -4.32 -18.77
N GLU A 472 15.98 -3.70 -18.95
CA GLU A 472 15.19 -3.80 -20.19
C GLU A 472 15.81 -3.04 -21.36
N LEU A 473 16.51 -1.93 -21.07
CA LEU A 473 17.23 -1.14 -22.07
C LEU A 473 18.47 -1.86 -22.62
N LEU A 474 19.04 -2.81 -21.86
CA LEU A 474 20.23 -3.57 -22.24
C LEU A 474 19.82 -4.85 -23.00
N LYS A 475 19.93 -4.82 -24.33
CA LYS A 475 19.37 -5.84 -25.23
C LYS A 475 20.42 -6.78 -25.81
N GLN A 476 21.62 -6.29 -26.08
CA GLN A 476 22.68 -7.04 -26.77
C GLN A 476 24.03 -6.95 -26.04
N GLN A 477 24.92 -7.91 -26.31
CA GLN A 477 26.21 -8.03 -25.63
C GLN A 477 27.00 -6.72 -25.69
N GLY A 478 27.47 -6.27 -24.53
CA GLY A 478 28.26 -5.06 -24.36
C GLY A 478 27.47 -3.75 -24.41
N ASP A 479 26.13 -3.81 -24.49
CA ASP A 479 25.28 -2.66 -24.19
C ASP A 479 25.58 -2.15 -22.78
N PHE A 480 25.68 -0.84 -22.62
CA PHE A 480 25.87 -0.21 -21.33
C PHE A 480 25.16 1.13 -21.18
N LEU A 481 24.88 1.49 -19.92
CA LEU A 481 24.40 2.81 -19.52
C LEU A 481 24.85 3.13 -18.10
N VAL A 482 24.86 4.42 -17.76
CA VAL A 482 25.12 4.89 -16.39
C VAL A 482 23.85 5.50 -15.80
N ARG A 483 23.64 5.25 -14.51
CA ARG A 483 22.49 5.73 -13.75
C ARG A 483 22.89 6.06 -12.31
N GLU A 484 22.06 6.83 -11.62
CA GLU A 484 22.18 7.05 -10.18
C GLU A 484 21.67 5.81 -9.39
N SER A 485 22.30 5.54 -8.26
CA SER A 485 21.92 4.47 -7.34
C SER A 485 20.72 4.89 -6.49
N HIS A 486 19.75 4.00 -6.33
CA HIS A 486 18.56 4.26 -5.52
C HIS A 486 18.79 4.07 -4.01
N GLY A 487 19.94 3.49 -3.61
CA GLY A 487 20.25 3.19 -2.20
C GLY A 487 21.01 4.31 -1.47
N LYS A 488 21.65 5.22 -2.21
CA LYS A 488 22.43 6.32 -1.65
C LYS A 488 22.54 7.47 -2.68
N PRO A 489 21.99 8.67 -2.39
CA PRO A 489 22.13 9.83 -3.27
C PRO A 489 23.59 10.14 -3.56
N GLY A 490 23.91 10.45 -4.83
CA GLY A 490 25.28 10.75 -5.26
C GLY A 490 26.17 9.54 -5.56
N GLU A 491 25.69 8.29 -5.39
CA GLU A 491 26.37 7.09 -5.86
C GLU A 491 25.91 6.72 -7.28
N TYR A 492 26.84 6.42 -8.18
CA TYR A 492 26.54 6.09 -9.58
C TYR A 492 26.81 4.63 -9.90
N VAL A 493 26.05 4.07 -10.83
CA VAL A 493 26.12 2.67 -11.23
C VAL A 493 26.22 2.55 -12.74
N LEU A 494 27.23 1.83 -13.21
CA LEU A 494 27.35 1.35 -14.59
C LEU A 494 26.59 0.03 -14.72
N SER A 495 25.62 -0.03 -15.63
CA SER A 495 24.88 -1.26 -15.94
C SER A 495 25.28 -1.76 -17.32
N VAL A 496 25.65 -3.05 -17.44
CA VAL A 496 26.19 -3.65 -18.67
C VAL A 496 25.57 -5.02 -18.91
N TYR A 497 25.27 -5.36 -20.17
CA TYR A 497 24.88 -6.72 -20.53
C TYR A 497 26.09 -7.51 -21.02
N SER A 498 26.46 -8.56 -20.30
CA SER A 498 27.61 -9.42 -20.62
C SER A 498 27.35 -10.88 -20.28
N ASP A 499 27.68 -11.78 -21.22
CA ASP A 499 27.61 -13.24 -21.06
C ASP A 499 26.20 -13.74 -20.71
N GLY A 500 25.18 -13.14 -21.34
CA GLY A 500 23.78 -13.43 -21.05
C GLY A 500 23.28 -12.88 -19.70
N GLN A 501 24.11 -12.11 -18.97
CA GLN A 501 23.78 -11.56 -17.66
C GLN A 501 23.79 -10.03 -17.65
N ARG A 502 22.82 -9.39 -17.00
CA ARG A 502 22.82 -7.93 -16.77
C ARG A 502 23.56 -7.63 -15.47
N ARG A 503 24.80 -7.15 -15.59
CA ARG A 503 25.71 -6.85 -14.48
C ARG A 503 25.64 -5.37 -14.12
N HIS A 504 25.90 -5.07 -12.85
CA HIS A 504 25.86 -3.69 -12.33
C HIS A 504 27.10 -3.43 -11.48
N PHE A 505 27.83 -2.37 -11.78
CA PHE A 505 29.08 -1.98 -11.14
C PHE A 505 28.91 -0.61 -10.49
N ILE A 506 29.14 -0.54 -9.18
CA ILE A 506 29.15 0.71 -8.44
C ILE A 506 30.41 1.50 -8.85
N ILE A 507 30.23 2.76 -9.24
CA ILE A 507 31.32 3.69 -9.52
C ILE A 507 31.77 4.27 -8.18
N GLN A 508 33.00 3.96 -7.78
CA GLN A 508 33.56 4.41 -6.52
C GLN A 508 34.07 5.85 -6.66
N TYR A 509 33.86 6.66 -5.63
CA TYR A 509 34.42 8.00 -5.51
C TYR A 509 35.37 8.05 -4.31
N LEU A 510 36.68 8.05 -4.58
CA LEU A 510 37.76 7.99 -3.58
C LEU A 510 38.89 8.92 -4.02
N ASP A 511 39.44 9.69 -3.07
CA ASP A 511 40.49 10.70 -3.30
C ASP A 511 40.12 11.73 -4.39
N ASN A 512 38.85 12.16 -4.41
CA ASN A 512 38.27 13.05 -5.42
C ASN A 512 38.33 12.51 -6.87
N LEU A 513 38.44 11.19 -7.04
CA LEU A 513 38.49 10.53 -8.34
C LEU A 513 37.46 9.39 -8.45
N TYR A 514 36.86 9.25 -9.63
CA TYR A 514 35.94 8.17 -9.99
C TYR A 514 36.69 6.95 -10.55
N ARG A 515 36.35 5.74 -10.10
CA ARG A 515 36.99 4.49 -10.56
C ARG A 515 36.13 3.23 -10.37
N PHE A 516 36.51 2.15 -11.06
CA PHE A 516 36.04 0.77 -10.77
C PHE A 516 37.12 -0.02 -10.03
N GLU A 517 38.15 -0.48 -10.76
CA GLU A 517 39.39 -1.06 -10.23
C GLU A 517 40.59 -0.36 -10.93
N GLY A 518 41.52 0.21 -10.15
CA GLY A 518 42.75 0.81 -10.70
C GLY A 518 42.73 2.34 -10.80
N THR A 519 42.99 2.86 -12.01
CA THR A 519 43.16 4.29 -12.29
C THR A 519 41.90 5.09 -11.98
N GLY A 520 42.07 6.27 -11.36
CA GLY A 520 40.97 7.20 -11.06
C GLY A 520 40.90 8.36 -12.05
N PHE A 521 39.70 8.87 -12.28
CA PHE A 521 39.42 9.96 -13.23
C PHE A 521 38.69 11.11 -12.54
N SER A 522 38.88 12.33 -13.03
CA SER A 522 38.30 13.53 -12.42
C SER A 522 36.76 13.61 -12.55
N ASN A 523 36.19 12.93 -13.55
CA ASN A 523 34.75 12.85 -13.76
C ASN A 523 34.34 11.51 -14.40
N ILE A 524 33.05 11.17 -14.27
CA ILE A 524 32.49 9.92 -14.81
C ILE A 524 32.59 9.83 -16.34
N PRO A 525 32.34 10.90 -17.13
CA PRO A 525 32.55 10.85 -18.59
C PRO A 525 33.95 10.39 -18.99
N GLN A 526 35.01 10.89 -18.34
CA GLN A 526 36.39 10.46 -18.58
C GLN A 526 36.62 8.99 -18.20
N LEU A 527 36.07 8.52 -17.08
CA LEU A 527 36.15 7.12 -16.67
C LEU A 527 35.51 6.20 -17.73
N ILE A 528 34.29 6.53 -18.16
CA ILE A 528 33.55 5.72 -19.14
C ILE A 528 34.25 5.76 -20.50
N ASP A 529 34.69 6.94 -20.96
CA ASP A 529 35.43 7.09 -22.22
C ASP A 529 36.74 6.30 -22.22
N HIS A 530 37.48 6.28 -21.11
CA HIS A 530 38.69 5.46 -20.99
C HIS A 530 38.40 3.97 -21.19
N HIS A 531 37.44 3.40 -20.44
CA HIS A 531 37.10 1.98 -20.56
C HIS A 531 36.47 1.64 -21.93
N PHE A 532 35.73 2.58 -22.52
CA PHE A 532 35.09 2.42 -23.81
C PHE A 532 36.09 2.49 -24.99
N SER A 533 37.04 3.42 -24.96
CA SER A 533 38.02 3.63 -26.04
C SER A 533 39.16 2.61 -25.98
N THR A 534 39.71 2.33 -24.80
CA THR A 534 40.84 1.40 -24.61
C THR A 534 40.42 -0.06 -24.57
N LYS A 535 39.12 -0.34 -24.43
CA LYS A 535 38.55 -1.68 -24.21
C LYS A 535 39.10 -2.36 -22.94
N GLN A 536 39.57 -1.58 -21.98
CA GLN A 536 39.98 -2.09 -20.68
C GLN A 536 38.79 -2.69 -19.93
N VAL A 537 38.99 -3.89 -19.38
CA VAL A 537 37.96 -4.57 -18.58
C VAL A 537 37.58 -3.75 -17.34
N ILE A 538 36.30 -3.74 -16.98
CA ILE A 538 35.77 -3.00 -15.82
C ILE A 538 36.35 -3.53 -14.50
N THR A 539 36.38 -4.86 -14.34
CA THR A 539 37.11 -5.52 -13.25
C THR A 539 37.79 -6.77 -13.78
N LYS A 540 38.96 -7.12 -13.22
CA LYS A 540 39.72 -8.31 -13.65
C LYS A 540 38.91 -9.60 -13.51
N LYS A 541 38.11 -9.69 -12.45
CA LYS A 541 37.26 -10.85 -12.16
C LYS A 541 36.07 -10.96 -13.12
N SER A 542 35.51 -9.84 -13.56
CA SER A 542 34.30 -9.86 -14.39
C SER A 542 34.60 -10.04 -15.88
N GLY A 543 35.76 -9.58 -16.35
CA GLY A 543 36.13 -9.60 -17.77
C GLY A 543 35.25 -8.72 -18.67
N VAL A 544 34.40 -7.85 -18.10
CA VAL A 544 33.42 -7.07 -18.85
C VAL A 544 34.08 -5.92 -19.61
N VAL A 545 33.73 -5.76 -20.88
CA VAL A 545 34.20 -4.67 -21.77
C VAL A 545 33.00 -3.87 -22.28
N LEU A 546 33.15 -2.55 -22.42
CA LEU A 546 32.11 -1.67 -22.95
C LEU A 546 32.14 -1.65 -24.49
N LEU A 547 31.00 -1.97 -25.12
CA LEU A 547 30.89 -2.05 -26.58
C LEU A 547 29.90 -1.04 -27.16
N ASN A 548 28.71 -0.91 -26.58
CA ASN A 548 27.63 -0.12 -27.17
C ASN A 548 26.97 0.79 -26.12
N PRO A 549 27.14 2.13 -26.19
CA PRO A 549 26.40 3.03 -25.31
C PRO A 549 24.92 3.01 -25.67
N VAL A 550 24.04 2.85 -24.69
CA VAL A 550 22.58 2.91 -24.89
C VAL A 550 22.12 4.36 -24.73
N PRO A 551 21.70 5.05 -25.81
CA PRO A 551 21.29 6.45 -25.73
C PRO A 551 19.94 6.61 -25.03
N LYS A 552 19.77 7.72 -24.30
CA LYS A 552 18.48 8.16 -23.77
C LYS A 552 17.52 8.56 -24.88
N ASP A 553 16.25 8.24 -24.71
CA ASP A 553 15.20 8.57 -25.68
C ASP A 553 14.85 10.06 -25.62
N LYS A 554 15.59 10.87 -26.41
CA LYS A 554 15.46 12.34 -26.45
C LYS A 554 14.05 12.82 -26.80
N LYS A 555 13.19 11.97 -27.37
CA LYS A 555 11.81 12.35 -27.69
C LYS A 555 10.96 12.54 -26.43
N TRP A 556 11.19 11.75 -25.39
CA TRP A 556 10.32 11.72 -24.21
C TRP A 556 11.01 12.16 -22.93
N ILE A 557 12.34 12.18 -22.90
CA ILE A 557 13.09 12.60 -21.71
C ILE A 557 13.21 14.13 -21.69
N LEU A 558 12.64 14.74 -20.65
CA LEU A 558 12.73 16.18 -20.38
C LEU A 558 13.63 16.44 -19.18
N ASN A 559 14.27 17.60 -19.12
CA ASN A 559 15.05 18.00 -17.95
C ASN A 559 14.13 18.63 -16.89
N HIS A 560 14.46 18.46 -15.62
CA HIS A 560 13.70 19.07 -14.53
C HIS A 560 13.72 20.60 -14.61
N GLU A 561 14.80 21.19 -15.14
CA GLU A 561 14.96 22.62 -15.36
C GLU A 561 14.04 23.16 -16.47
N ASP A 562 13.46 22.27 -17.28
CA ASP A 562 12.51 22.63 -18.33
C ASP A 562 11.07 22.77 -17.80
N VAL A 563 10.84 22.44 -16.53
CA VAL A 563 9.50 22.32 -15.92
C VAL A 563 9.42 23.16 -14.65
N ILE A 564 8.52 24.14 -14.64
CA ILE A 564 8.21 24.94 -13.46
C ILE A 564 6.96 24.37 -12.81
N LEU A 565 7.07 23.87 -11.57
CA LEU A 565 5.92 23.42 -10.78
C LEU A 565 5.11 24.62 -10.28
N GLY A 566 3.79 24.51 -10.33
CA GLY A 566 2.82 25.47 -9.83
C GLY A 566 1.96 24.87 -8.72
N GLU A 567 0.67 25.17 -8.74
CA GLU A 567 -0.28 24.73 -7.71
C GLU A 567 -0.49 23.20 -7.69
N LEU A 568 -0.80 22.68 -6.50
CA LEU A 568 -1.17 21.27 -6.32
C LEU A 568 -2.57 21.04 -6.88
N LEU A 569 -2.70 20.10 -7.82
CA LEU A 569 -3.97 19.68 -8.42
C LEU A 569 -4.60 18.48 -7.70
N GLY A 570 -3.79 17.60 -7.12
CA GLY A 570 -4.29 16.41 -6.44
C GLY A 570 -3.20 15.54 -5.83
N LYS A 571 -3.62 14.50 -5.09
CA LYS A 571 -2.74 13.50 -4.48
C LYS A 571 -3.15 12.11 -4.95
N GLY A 572 -2.20 11.33 -5.45
CA GLY A 572 -2.40 9.95 -5.90
C GLY A 572 -1.55 8.95 -5.11
N ASN A 573 -1.61 7.68 -5.51
CA ASN A 573 -0.95 6.57 -4.81
C ASN A 573 0.59 6.66 -4.76
N PHE A 574 1.18 7.34 -5.74
CA PHE A 574 2.65 7.47 -5.90
C PHE A 574 3.20 8.83 -5.43
N GLY A 575 2.34 9.82 -5.24
CA GLY A 575 2.78 11.18 -4.94
C GLY A 575 1.76 12.23 -5.36
N GLU A 576 2.25 13.42 -5.62
CA GLU A 576 1.45 14.63 -5.83
C GLU A 576 1.34 14.93 -7.33
N VAL A 577 0.21 15.51 -7.72
CA VAL A 577 -0.02 16.00 -9.09
C VAL A 577 -0.06 17.51 -9.02
N TYR A 578 0.85 18.17 -9.73
CA TYR A 578 0.92 19.62 -9.82
C TYR A 578 0.51 20.10 -11.20
N LYS A 579 0.04 21.34 -11.26
CA LYS A 579 0.08 22.11 -12.49
C LYS A 579 1.52 22.48 -12.77
N GLY A 580 1.95 22.39 -14.01
CA GLY A 580 3.29 22.78 -14.44
C GLY A 580 3.25 23.68 -15.66
N THR A 581 4.37 24.38 -15.89
CA THR A 581 4.60 25.16 -17.10
C THR A 581 5.94 24.77 -17.69
N LEU A 582 5.96 24.37 -18.96
CA LEU A 582 7.19 24.09 -19.69
C LEU A 582 7.88 25.40 -20.16
N LYS A 583 9.15 25.32 -20.55
CA LYS A 583 9.91 26.49 -21.07
C LYS A 583 9.25 27.22 -22.23
N ASP A 584 8.53 26.50 -23.08
CA ASP A 584 7.77 27.05 -24.21
C ASP A 584 6.42 27.68 -23.79
N LYS A 585 6.16 27.75 -22.48
CA LYS A 585 4.92 28.23 -21.84
C LYS A 585 3.71 27.30 -21.99
N THR A 586 3.92 26.06 -22.40
CA THR A 586 2.85 25.05 -22.43
C THR A 586 2.47 24.64 -21.00
N PHE A 587 1.17 24.69 -20.68
CA PHE A 587 0.66 24.17 -19.40
C PHE A 587 0.55 22.65 -19.40
N VAL A 588 1.01 22.02 -18.33
CA VAL A 588 1.09 20.57 -18.18
C VAL A 588 0.60 20.11 -16.80
N ALA A 589 0.27 18.83 -16.68
CA ALA A 589 0.10 18.16 -15.40
C ALA A 589 1.38 17.37 -15.07
N VAL A 590 1.93 17.56 -13.87
CA VAL A 590 3.18 16.95 -13.43
C VAL A 590 2.89 16.02 -12.26
N LYS A 591 2.93 14.72 -12.51
CA LYS A 591 2.81 13.67 -11.47
C LYS A 591 4.21 13.42 -10.91
N THR A 592 4.37 13.52 -9.59
CA THR A 592 5.64 13.29 -8.90
C THR A 592 5.64 11.92 -8.24
N CYS A 593 6.80 11.28 -8.20
CA CYS A 593 7.01 10.07 -7.41
C CYS A 593 7.78 10.42 -6.14
N LYS A 594 7.21 10.10 -4.97
CA LYS A 594 7.90 10.32 -3.70
C LYS A 594 9.16 9.44 -3.58
N GLU A 595 10.20 10.00 -2.97
CA GLU A 595 11.52 9.35 -2.86
C GLU A 595 11.55 8.19 -1.86
N ASP A 596 10.70 8.20 -0.85
CA ASP A 596 10.60 7.20 0.22
C ASP A 596 9.78 5.95 -0.17
N LEU A 597 9.21 5.92 -1.38
CA LEU A 597 8.38 4.79 -1.82
C LEU A 597 9.21 3.51 -2.05
N PRO A 598 8.65 2.33 -1.71
CA PRO A 598 9.21 1.04 -2.10
C PRO A 598 9.51 0.96 -3.59
N GLN A 599 10.61 0.30 -3.96
CA GLN A 599 11.07 0.20 -5.34
C GLN A 599 9.99 -0.35 -6.29
N GLU A 600 9.18 -1.30 -5.83
CA GLU A 600 8.06 -1.88 -6.58
C GLU A 600 7.01 -0.84 -6.99
N LEU A 601 6.75 0.15 -6.13
CA LEU A 601 5.82 1.24 -6.44
C LEU A 601 6.45 2.24 -7.41
N LYS A 602 7.75 2.54 -7.28
CA LYS A 602 8.49 3.38 -8.24
C LYS A 602 8.51 2.77 -9.65
N ILE A 603 8.63 1.44 -9.75
CA ILE A 603 8.52 0.73 -11.04
C ILE A 603 7.10 0.88 -11.62
N LYS A 604 6.06 0.70 -10.80
CA LYS A 604 4.67 0.91 -11.22
C LYS A 604 4.39 2.35 -11.67
N PHE A 605 5.05 3.32 -11.05
CA PHE A 605 4.96 4.72 -11.47
C PHE A 605 5.47 4.91 -12.90
N LEU A 606 6.67 4.44 -13.23
CA LEU A 606 7.21 4.56 -14.60
C LEU A 606 6.47 3.69 -15.63
N GLN A 607 5.80 2.62 -15.19
CA GLN A 607 4.95 1.80 -16.05
C GLN A 607 3.83 2.62 -16.72
N GLU A 608 3.28 3.64 -16.04
CA GLU A 608 2.28 4.55 -16.60
C GLU A 608 2.84 5.30 -17.82
N ALA A 609 4.04 5.87 -17.70
CA ALA A 609 4.69 6.54 -18.82
C ALA A 609 5.01 5.57 -19.95
N LYS A 610 5.47 4.35 -19.65
CA LYS A 610 5.76 3.30 -20.66
C LYS A 610 4.53 2.93 -21.50
N ILE A 611 3.36 2.90 -20.87
CA ILE A 611 2.08 2.64 -21.52
C ILE A 611 1.68 3.86 -22.37
N LEU A 612 1.64 5.06 -21.77
CA LEU A 612 1.17 6.27 -22.45
C LEU A 612 2.06 6.71 -23.63
N LYS A 613 3.36 6.40 -23.63
CA LYS A 613 4.27 6.65 -24.78
C LYS A 613 3.76 6.07 -26.09
N GLN A 614 2.96 5.02 -26.03
CA GLN A 614 2.48 4.28 -27.20
C GLN A 614 1.09 4.75 -27.67
N TYR A 615 0.45 5.65 -26.92
CA TYR A 615 -0.96 5.97 -27.09
C TYR A 615 -1.17 7.40 -27.58
N ASP A 616 -2.03 7.55 -28.59
CA ASP A 616 -2.46 8.83 -29.13
C ASP A 616 -3.92 8.69 -29.56
N HIS A 617 -4.83 9.15 -28.71
CA HIS A 617 -6.28 9.04 -28.92
C HIS A 617 -6.98 10.20 -28.19
N PRO A 618 -8.02 10.83 -28.77
CA PRO A 618 -8.68 12.00 -28.18
C PRO A 618 -9.30 11.75 -26.78
N ASN A 619 -9.63 10.50 -26.46
CA ASN A 619 -10.20 10.11 -25.17
C ASN A 619 -9.20 9.43 -24.22
N ILE A 620 -7.89 9.55 -24.47
CA ILE A 620 -6.82 9.09 -23.58
C ILE A 620 -5.95 10.30 -23.24
N VAL A 621 -5.54 10.45 -21.98
CA VAL A 621 -4.63 11.52 -21.58
C VAL A 621 -3.28 11.37 -22.30
N LYS A 622 -2.78 12.46 -22.86
CA LYS A 622 -1.53 12.46 -23.63
C LYS A 622 -0.31 12.64 -22.72
N LEU A 623 0.68 11.78 -22.88
CA LEU A 623 2.00 11.99 -22.32
C LEU A 623 2.73 13.09 -23.11
N VAL A 624 3.37 14.00 -22.39
CA VAL A 624 4.25 15.03 -22.94
C VAL A 624 5.72 14.63 -22.76
N GLY A 625 6.08 14.10 -21.59
CA GLY A 625 7.43 13.63 -21.33
C GLY A 625 7.63 13.08 -19.92
N VAL A 626 8.87 12.71 -19.60
CA VAL A 626 9.28 12.15 -18.31
C VAL A 626 10.59 12.79 -17.90
N CYS A 627 10.69 13.24 -16.64
CA CYS A 627 11.96 13.71 -16.07
C CYS A 627 12.53 12.64 -15.15
N THR A 628 13.52 11.91 -15.66
CA THR A 628 14.22 10.86 -14.89
C THR A 628 15.63 11.26 -14.49
N GLN A 629 16.10 12.47 -14.83
CA GLN A 629 17.51 12.85 -14.68
C GLN A 629 17.97 12.94 -13.21
N ARG A 630 17.06 13.33 -12.32
CA ARG A 630 17.23 13.37 -10.87
C ARG A 630 15.93 13.00 -10.16
N GLN A 631 16.00 12.80 -8.85
CA GLN A 631 14.82 12.73 -7.99
C GLN A 631 14.28 14.14 -7.65
N PRO A 632 12.97 14.27 -7.37
CA PRO A 632 11.92 13.28 -7.62
C PRO A 632 11.65 13.09 -9.12
N VAL A 633 11.33 11.87 -9.55
CA VAL A 633 10.98 11.58 -10.95
C VAL A 633 9.62 12.18 -11.31
N TYR A 634 9.50 12.78 -12.50
CA TYR A 634 8.24 13.37 -13.01
C TYR A 634 7.69 12.63 -14.22
N ILE A 635 6.36 12.45 -14.26
CA ILE A 635 5.60 12.13 -15.47
C ILE A 635 4.79 13.37 -15.84
N ILE A 636 5.02 13.86 -17.05
CA ILE A 636 4.44 15.11 -17.55
C ILE A 636 3.40 14.76 -18.60
N MET A 637 2.16 15.15 -18.35
CA MET A 637 1.00 14.91 -19.20
C MET A 637 0.37 16.23 -19.63
N GLU A 638 -0.50 16.18 -20.62
CA GLU A 638 -1.34 17.33 -20.95
C GLU A 638 -2.16 17.78 -19.72
N LEU A 639 -2.27 19.10 -19.52
CA LEU A 639 -3.16 19.63 -18.49
C LEU A 639 -4.61 19.60 -19.02
N VAL A 640 -5.45 18.80 -18.37
CA VAL A 640 -6.88 18.72 -18.70
C VAL A 640 -7.67 19.65 -17.76
N PRO A 641 -8.20 20.79 -18.25
CA PRO A 641 -8.58 21.92 -17.39
C PRO A 641 -9.81 21.68 -16.50
N GLY A 642 -10.71 20.77 -16.88
CA GLY A 642 -11.91 20.45 -16.09
C GLY A 642 -11.65 19.52 -14.90
N GLY A 643 -10.40 19.07 -14.70
CA GLY A 643 -10.03 18.19 -13.59
C GLY A 643 -10.64 16.79 -13.70
N ASP A 644 -10.69 16.08 -12.58
CA ASP A 644 -11.25 14.74 -12.52
C ASP A 644 -12.77 14.72 -12.69
N PHE A 645 -13.26 13.69 -13.37
CA PHE A 645 -14.65 13.59 -13.78
C PHE A 645 -15.60 13.40 -12.59
N LEU A 646 -15.15 12.75 -11.50
CA LEU A 646 -15.96 12.59 -10.29
C LEU A 646 -16.26 13.95 -9.64
N SER A 647 -15.22 14.77 -9.43
CA SER A 647 -15.36 16.14 -8.92
C SER A 647 -16.17 17.01 -9.88
N PHE A 648 -15.96 16.85 -11.18
CA PHE A 648 -16.73 17.57 -12.22
C PHE A 648 -18.24 17.25 -12.14
N LEU A 649 -18.62 15.97 -12.08
CA LEU A 649 -20.01 15.53 -11.95
C LEU A 649 -20.69 16.15 -10.72
N ARG A 650 -20.02 16.13 -9.57
CA ARG A 650 -20.55 16.68 -8.31
C ARG A 650 -20.68 18.19 -8.35
N LYS A 651 -19.68 18.90 -8.89
CA LYS A 651 -19.66 20.36 -8.98
C LYS A 651 -20.70 20.89 -9.98
N LYS A 652 -20.96 20.15 -11.05
CA LYS A 652 -21.84 20.56 -12.16
C LYS A 652 -23.18 19.82 -12.18
N LYS A 653 -23.55 19.10 -11.12
CA LYS A 653 -24.74 18.22 -11.06
C LYS A 653 -26.02 18.90 -11.56
N ASP A 654 -26.22 20.19 -11.23
CA ASP A 654 -27.43 20.94 -11.57
C ASP A 654 -27.41 21.52 -13.00
N GLU A 655 -26.24 21.60 -13.63
CA GLU A 655 -26.04 22.09 -14.99
C GLU A 655 -26.02 20.96 -16.04
N LEU A 656 -25.75 19.72 -15.60
CA LEU A 656 -25.50 18.59 -16.48
C LEU A 656 -26.79 18.01 -17.06
N LYS A 657 -26.89 18.06 -18.38
CA LYS A 657 -28.02 17.49 -19.12
C LYS A 657 -27.76 16.04 -19.50
N LEU A 658 -28.82 15.26 -19.64
CA LEU A 658 -28.76 13.86 -20.07
C LEU A 658 -27.90 13.64 -21.33
N LYS A 659 -28.02 14.52 -22.32
CA LYS A 659 -27.22 14.49 -23.55
C LYS A 659 -25.70 14.57 -23.29
N GLN A 660 -25.28 15.34 -22.28
CA GLN A 660 -23.87 15.45 -21.89
C GLN A 660 -23.41 14.18 -21.17
N LEU A 661 -24.22 13.62 -20.27
CA LEU A 661 -23.91 12.36 -19.58
C LEU A 661 -23.68 11.22 -20.58
N VAL A 662 -24.57 11.08 -21.58
CA VAL A 662 -24.42 10.09 -22.65
C VAL A 662 -23.18 10.36 -23.52
N LYS A 663 -22.84 11.63 -23.77
CA LYS A 663 -21.60 11.99 -24.47
C LYS A 663 -20.37 11.56 -23.67
N PHE A 664 -20.31 11.79 -22.37
CA PHE A 664 -19.21 11.33 -21.53
C PHE A 664 -19.07 9.81 -21.52
N SER A 665 -20.18 9.08 -21.45
CA SER A 665 -20.19 7.62 -21.57
C SER A 665 -19.64 7.14 -22.92
N LEU A 666 -19.99 7.83 -24.01
CA LEU A 666 -19.50 7.51 -25.36
C LEU A 666 -18.00 7.79 -25.50
N ASP A 667 -17.54 8.93 -24.98
CA ASP A 667 -16.13 9.32 -24.96
C ASP A 667 -15.29 8.29 -24.16
N ALA A 668 -15.78 7.84 -22.99
CA ALA A 668 -15.15 6.77 -22.21
C ALA A 668 -15.14 5.42 -22.95
N ALA A 669 -16.25 5.03 -23.60
CA ALA A 669 -16.31 3.79 -24.39
C ALA A 669 -15.33 3.81 -25.57
N ALA A 670 -15.18 4.97 -26.24
CA ALA A 670 -14.20 5.14 -27.31
C ALA A 670 -12.75 5.01 -26.81
N GLY A 671 -12.44 5.59 -25.65
CA GLY A 671 -11.14 5.41 -25.01
C GLY A 671 -10.85 3.95 -24.67
N MET A 672 -11.80 3.26 -24.04
CA MET A 672 -11.62 1.85 -23.66
C MET A 672 -11.54 0.91 -24.86
N LEU A 673 -12.29 1.18 -25.94
CA LEU A 673 -12.15 0.46 -27.21
C LEU A 673 -10.74 0.63 -27.81
N TYR A 674 -10.20 1.84 -27.74
CA TYR A 674 -8.81 2.08 -28.17
C TYR A 674 -7.81 1.29 -27.32
N LEU A 675 -7.98 1.25 -25.98
CA LEU A 675 -7.13 0.45 -25.10
C LEU A 675 -7.21 -1.05 -25.39
N GLU A 676 -8.42 -1.57 -25.62
CA GLU A 676 -8.65 -2.97 -26.05
C GLU A 676 -7.87 -3.27 -27.35
N SER A 677 -7.89 -2.36 -28.33
CA SER A 677 -7.13 -2.52 -29.59
C SER A 677 -5.60 -2.50 -29.42
N LYS A 678 -5.12 -2.01 -28.27
CA LYS A 678 -3.70 -1.97 -27.89
C LYS A 678 -3.32 -3.09 -26.92
N ASN A 679 -4.21 -4.06 -26.71
CA ASN A 679 -4.08 -5.14 -25.74
C ASN A 679 -3.85 -4.62 -24.30
N CYS A 680 -4.42 -3.46 -23.96
CA CYS A 680 -4.21 -2.80 -22.68
C CYS A 680 -5.42 -2.98 -21.77
N ILE A 681 -5.18 -3.62 -20.62
CA ILE A 681 -6.16 -3.78 -19.54
C ILE A 681 -5.92 -2.65 -18.54
N HIS A 682 -6.93 -1.80 -18.32
CA HIS A 682 -6.82 -0.60 -17.48
C HIS A 682 -6.73 -0.93 -15.99
N ARG A 683 -7.61 -1.82 -15.51
CA ARG A 683 -7.68 -2.36 -14.13
C ARG A 683 -8.11 -1.40 -13.01
N ASP A 684 -8.35 -0.13 -13.33
CA ASP A 684 -8.81 0.89 -12.37
C ASP A 684 -9.67 1.96 -13.07
N LEU A 685 -10.56 1.54 -13.96
CA LEU A 685 -11.48 2.46 -14.63
C LEU A 685 -12.56 2.93 -13.64
N ALA A 686 -12.61 4.24 -13.40
CA ALA A 686 -13.56 4.89 -12.49
C ALA A 686 -13.70 6.38 -12.84
N ALA A 687 -14.74 7.05 -12.33
CA ALA A 687 -14.92 8.48 -12.59
C ALA A 687 -13.74 9.33 -12.06
N ARG A 688 -13.14 8.96 -10.92
CA ARG A 688 -11.93 9.63 -10.37
C ARG A 688 -10.69 9.53 -11.28
N ASN A 689 -10.66 8.55 -12.18
CA ASN A 689 -9.54 8.29 -13.11
C ASN A 689 -9.89 8.70 -14.55
N CYS A 690 -10.97 9.46 -14.73
CA CYS A 690 -11.28 10.15 -15.97
C CYS A 690 -11.12 11.66 -15.76
N LEU A 691 -10.76 12.40 -16.80
CA LEU A 691 -10.58 13.84 -16.79
C LEU A 691 -11.52 14.49 -17.80
N VAL A 692 -11.94 15.73 -17.55
CA VAL A 692 -12.83 16.48 -18.46
C VAL A 692 -12.08 17.63 -19.11
N GLY A 693 -11.86 17.54 -20.41
CA GLY A 693 -11.21 18.58 -21.20
C GLY A 693 -12.15 19.69 -21.68
N GLU A 694 -11.60 20.57 -22.50
CA GLU A 694 -12.38 21.58 -23.21
C GLU A 694 -13.52 20.94 -24.03
N ASN A 695 -14.61 21.68 -24.20
CA ASN A 695 -15.81 21.20 -24.91
C ASN A 695 -16.43 19.92 -24.33
N ASN A 696 -16.21 19.65 -23.03
CA ASN A 696 -16.72 18.47 -22.33
C ASN A 696 -16.27 17.15 -22.98
N VAL A 697 -15.02 17.07 -23.43
CA VAL A 697 -14.42 15.82 -23.91
C VAL A 697 -13.87 15.04 -22.71
N LEU A 698 -14.33 13.80 -22.51
CA LEU A 698 -13.79 12.94 -21.46
C LEU A 698 -12.54 12.21 -21.94
N LYS A 699 -11.50 12.20 -21.10
CA LYS A 699 -10.24 11.49 -21.31
C LYS A 699 -9.97 10.52 -20.16
N ILE A 700 -9.52 9.31 -20.47
CA ILE A 700 -9.13 8.31 -19.48
C ILE A 700 -7.69 8.58 -19.04
N SER A 701 -7.41 8.43 -17.74
CA SER A 701 -6.14 8.75 -17.08
C SER A 701 -5.78 7.69 -16.03
N ASP A 702 -4.61 7.83 -15.41
CA ASP A 702 -4.06 6.98 -14.34
C ASP A 702 -3.81 5.52 -14.74
N PHE A 703 -2.75 5.31 -15.52
CA PHE A 703 -2.36 3.99 -16.04
C PHE A 703 -1.39 3.23 -15.13
N GLY A 704 -1.20 3.66 -13.88
CA GLY A 704 -0.24 3.04 -12.95
C GLY A 704 -0.54 1.57 -12.61
N MET A 705 -1.80 1.15 -12.74
CA MET A 705 -2.21 -0.25 -12.56
C MET A 705 -2.31 -1.04 -13.87
N SER A 706 -2.31 -0.35 -15.02
CA SER A 706 -2.61 -0.96 -16.32
C SER A 706 -1.53 -1.92 -16.78
N ARG A 707 -1.91 -2.90 -17.61
CA ARG A 707 -1.01 -3.92 -18.14
C ARG A 707 -1.31 -4.18 -19.61
N GLN A 708 -0.26 -4.37 -20.40
CA GLN A 708 -0.38 -4.80 -21.79
C GLN A 708 -0.16 -6.31 -21.85
N GLU A 709 -1.14 -7.05 -22.33
CA GLU A 709 -1.11 -8.52 -22.37
C GLU A 709 -1.66 -9.05 -23.69
N ASP A 710 -0.81 -9.69 -24.50
CA ASP A 710 -1.19 -10.21 -25.83
C ASP A 710 -2.26 -11.32 -25.75
N GLY A 711 -2.33 -12.04 -24.63
CA GLY A 711 -3.37 -13.04 -24.37
C GLY A 711 -4.68 -12.47 -23.82
N GLY A 712 -4.76 -11.15 -23.59
CA GLY A 712 -5.97 -10.47 -23.07
C GLY A 712 -6.33 -10.78 -21.61
N VAL A 713 -5.54 -11.60 -20.92
CA VAL A 713 -5.76 -12.00 -19.52
C VAL A 713 -4.47 -11.84 -18.71
N TYR A 714 -4.57 -11.11 -17.61
CA TYR A 714 -3.51 -10.91 -16.63
C TYR A 714 -3.86 -11.57 -15.29
N SER A 715 -2.98 -12.43 -14.77
CA SER A 715 -3.13 -13.06 -13.46
C SER A 715 -2.23 -12.37 -12.43
N SER A 716 -2.82 -11.73 -11.42
CA SER A 716 -2.09 -11.01 -10.37
C SER A 716 -2.01 -11.82 -9.08
N SER A 717 -0.82 -11.96 -8.50
CA SER A 717 -0.56 -12.71 -7.26
C SER A 717 -0.60 -11.87 -5.97
N GLY A 718 -1.00 -10.59 -6.05
CA GLY A 718 -1.11 -9.74 -4.86
C GLY A 718 -1.16 -8.25 -5.18
N LEU A 719 -2.27 -7.60 -4.87
CA LEU A 719 -2.39 -6.14 -4.83
C LEU A 719 -2.91 -5.73 -3.46
N LYS A 720 -2.16 -4.87 -2.76
CA LYS A 720 -2.52 -4.32 -1.44
C LYS A 720 -3.55 -3.19 -1.50
N GLN A 721 -3.89 -2.68 -2.69
CA GLN A 721 -4.89 -1.63 -2.90
C GLN A 721 -5.68 -1.95 -4.17
N ILE A 722 -6.82 -2.62 -4.02
CA ILE A 722 -7.74 -2.96 -5.12
C ILE A 722 -9.00 -2.09 -4.96
N PRO A 723 -9.48 -1.42 -6.01
CA PRO A 723 -10.72 -0.62 -5.95
C PRO A 723 -11.94 -1.55 -5.91
N ILE A 724 -12.21 -2.16 -4.74
CA ILE A 724 -13.16 -3.29 -4.58
C ILE A 724 -14.51 -3.05 -5.27
N LYS A 725 -15.11 -1.86 -5.07
CA LYS A 725 -16.42 -1.52 -5.64
C LYS A 725 -16.46 -1.38 -7.17
N TRP A 726 -15.31 -1.20 -7.83
CA TRP A 726 -15.18 -1.09 -9.28
C TRP A 726 -14.67 -2.38 -9.93
N THR A 727 -14.17 -3.33 -9.13
CA THR A 727 -13.47 -4.52 -9.62
C THR A 727 -14.45 -5.67 -9.83
N ALA A 728 -14.31 -6.38 -10.96
CA ALA A 728 -15.12 -7.54 -11.28
C ALA A 728 -14.89 -8.72 -10.31
N PRO A 729 -15.88 -9.61 -10.09
CA PRO A 729 -15.78 -10.73 -9.15
C PRO A 729 -14.60 -11.67 -9.42
N GLU A 730 -14.35 -12.02 -10.69
CA GLU A 730 -13.25 -12.90 -11.09
C GLU A 730 -11.86 -12.29 -10.83
N ALA A 731 -11.76 -10.96 -10.95
CA ALA A 731 -10.54 -10.24 -10.62
C ALA A 731 -10.32 -10.16 -9.10
N LEU A 732 -11.40 -10.00 -8.30
CA LEU A 732 -11.33 -10.00 -6.83
C LEU A 732 -11.05 -11.39 -6.22
N ASN A 733 -11.63 -12.45 -6.79
CA ASN A 733 -11.56 -13.80 -6.24
C ASN A 733 -10.30 -14.55 -6.70
N TYR A 734 -9.91 -14.36 -7.96
CA TYR A 734 -8.85 -15.16 -8.59
C TYR A 734 -7.70 -14.32 -9.13
N GLY A 735 -7.73 -13.00 -8.95
CA GLY A 735 -6.71 -12.10 -9.49
C GLY A 735 -6.69 -12.04 -11.02
N ARG A 736 -7.76 -12.50 -11.69
CA ARG A 736 -7.87 -12.60 -13.15
C ARG A 736 -8.44 -11.29 -13.73
N TYR A 737 -7.56 -10.44 -14.25
CA TYR A 737 -7.93 -9.21 -14.95
C TYR A 737 -7.96 -9.45 -16.46
N SER A 738 -8.93 -8.87 -17.16
CA SER A 738 -9.10 -8.95 -18.62
C SER A 738 -9.91 -7.76 -19.14
N PHE A 739 -10.12 -7.66 -20.46
CA PHE A 739 -10.98 -6.62 -21.04
C PHE A 739 -12.41 -6.70 -20.49
N GLU A 740 -12.92 -7.91 -20.26
CA GLU A 740 -14.25 -8.14 -19.67
C GLU A 740 -14.33 -7.66 -18.22
N SER A 741 -13.20 -7.68 -17.49
CA SER A 741 -13.14 -7.09 -16.14
C SER A 741 -13.19 -5.55 -16.19
N ASP A 742 -12.62 -4.93 -17.22
CA ASP A 742 -12.76 -3.48 -17.44
C ASP A 742 -14.17 -3.10 -17.91
N VAL A 743 -14.87 -3.99 -18.63
CA VAL A 743 -16.30 -3.80 -18.98
C VAL A 743 -17.17 -3.73 -17.74
N TRP A 744 -16.89 -4.54 -16.71
CA TRP A 744 -17.56 -4.43 -15.41
C TRP A 744 -17.34 -3.05 -14.79
N SER A 745 -16.08 -2.60 -14.75
CA SER A 745 -15.72 -1.27 -14.24
C SER A 745 -16.38 -0.15 -15.04
N PHE A 746 -16.52 -0.31 -16.36
CA PHE A 746 -17.27 0.61 -17.21
C PHE A 746 -18.75 0.68 -16.82
N GLY A 747 -19.39 -0.43 -16.48
CA GLY A 747 -20.75 -0.44 -15.93
C GLY A 747 -20.86 0.39 -14.65
N ILE A 748 -19.87 0.30 -13.76
CA ILE A 748 -19.80 1.13 -12.53
C ILE A 748 -19.58 2.61 -12.88
N LEU A 749 -18.70 2.93 -13.85
CA LEU A 749 -18.50 4.30 -14.34
C LEU A 749 -19.78 4.90 -14.94
N LEU A 750 -20.57 4.12 -15.68
CA LEU A 750 -21.90 4.56 -16.12
C LEU A 750 -22.77 4.88 -14.90
N TRP A 751 -22.82 4.00 -13.90
CA TRP A 751 -23.60 4.25 -12.70
C TRP A 751 -23.16 5.54 -11.97
N GLU A 752 -21.85 5.79 -11.84
CA GLU A 752 -21.31 7.05 -11.31
C GLU A 752 -21.76 8.25 -12.16
N THR A 753 -21.72 8.12 -13.48
CA THR A 753 -22.10 9.19 -14.42
C THR A 753 -23.57 9.58 -14.25
N PHE A 754 -24.49 8.60 -14.24
CA PHE A 754 -25.93 8.86 -14.17
C PHE A 754 -26.45 9.10 -12.75
N SER A 755 -25.65 8.78 -11.72
CA SER A 755 -25.92 9.20 -10.34
C SER A 755 -25.27 10.54 -9.98
N LEU A 756 -24.59 11.19 -10.92
CA LEU A 756 -23.89 12.47 -10.71
C LEU A 756 -22.79 12.38 -9.63
N GLY A 757 -22.07 11.26 -9.61
CA GLY A 757 -20.89 11.07 -8.76
C GLY A 757 -21.19 10.54 -7.36
N VAL A 758 -22.32 9.86 -7.15
CA VAL A 758 -22.58 9.12 -5.90
C VAL A 758 -21.59 7.96 -5.77
N CYS A 759 -21.18 7.64 -4.54
CA CYS A 759 -20.32 6.49 -4.29
C CYS A 759 -21.08 5.17 -4.63
N PRO A 760 -20.50 4.27 -5.45
CA PRO A 760 -21.11 2.98 -5.74
C PRO A 760 -21.43 2.18 -4.47
N TYR A 761 -22.50 1.39 -4.52
CA TYR A 761 -23.02 0.60 -3.40
C TYR A 761 -23.21 1.50 -2.15
N PRO A 762 -24.10 2.50 -2.22
CA PRO A 762 -24.31 3.44 -1.12
C PRO A 762 -24.74 2.70 0.14
N GLY A 763 -24.18 3.09 1.29
CA GLY A 763 -24.43 2.46 2.59
C GLY A 763 -23.71 1.12 2.82
N MET A 764 -22.96 0.59 1.84
CA MET A 764 -22.21 -0.67 1.99
C MET A 764 -20.70 -0.42 2.14
N THR A 765 -20.08 -1.16 3.06
CA THR A 765 -18.61 -1.30 3.13
C THR A 765 -18.08 -2.10 1.94
N ASN A 766 -16.78 -2.07 1.70
CA ASN A 766 -16.16 -2.86 0.62
C ASN A 766 -16.43 -4.37 0.76
N GLN A 767 -16.39 -4.89 1.99
CA GLN A 767 -16.69 -6.31 2.26
C GLN A 767 -18.15 -6.63 1.97
N GLN A 768 -19.09 -5.81 2.45
CA GLN A 768 -20.51 -6.00 2.21
C GLN A 768 -20.85 -5.93 0.71
N ALA A 769 -20.29 -4.96 -0.02
CA ALA A 769 -20.50 -4.85 -1.47
C ALA A 769 -20.02 -6.10 -2.21
N ARG A 770 -18.83 -6.62 -1.85
CA ARG A 770 -18.31 -7.88 -2.39
C ARG A 770 -19.25 -9.06 -2.14
N GLU A 771 -19.66 -9.26 -0.89
CA GLU A 771 -20.55 -10.37 -0.50
C GLU A 771 -21.91 -10.30 -1.20
N GLN A 772 -22.48 -9.09 -1.36
CA GLN A 772 -23.75 -8.89 -2.06
C GLN A 772 -23.64 -9.21 -3.56
N VAL A 773 -22.56 -8.75 -4.20
CA VAL A 773 -22.29 -9.04 -5.62
C VAL A 773 -22.19 -10.56 -5.86
N GLU A 774 -21.52 -11.30 -4.96
CA GLU A 774 -21.45 -12.77 -5.01
C GLU A 774 -22.82 -13.44 -4.85
N ARG A 775 -23.73 -12.85 -4.06
CA ARG A 775 -25.12 -13.33 -3.91
C ARG A 775 -26.02 -12.96 -5.10
N GLY A 776 -25.48 -12.32 -6.13
CA GLY A 776 -26.20 -11.94 -7.33
C GLY A 776 -26.82 -10.53 -7.30
N TYR A 777 -26.62 -9.76 -6.22
CA TYR A 777 -27.10 -8.38 -6.17
C TYR A 777 -26.39 -7.50 -7.21
N ARG A 778 -27.14 -6.59 -7.82
CA ARG A 778 -26.64 -5.50 -8.69
C ARG A 778 -27.33 -4.20 -8.31
N MET A 779 -26.63 -3.08 -8.47
CA MET A 779 -27.17 -1.76 -8.11
C MET A 779 -28.39 -1.41 -8.95
N SER A 780 -29.41 -0.82 -8.33
CA SER A 780 -30.52 -0.21 -9.05
C SER A 780 -30.05 0.98 -9.89
N ALA A 781 -30.75 1.24 -11.00
CA ALA A 781 -30.46 2.38 -11.85
C ALA A 781 -30.67 3.70 -11.08
N PRO A 782 -29.81 4.72 -11.27
CA PRO A 782 -30.01 6.03 -10.67
C PRO A 782 -31.32 6.69 -11.12
N GLN A 783 -31.85 7.58 -10.28
CA GLN A 783 -33.05 8.35 -10.60
C GLN A 783 -32.82 9.16 -11.90
N HIS A 784 -33.78 9.11 -12.84
CA HIS A 784 -33.70 9.73 -14.17
C HIS A 784 -32.69 9.11 -15.16
N CYS A 785 -32.11 7.95 -14.84
CA CYS A 785 -31.32 7.17 -15.80
C CYS A 785 -32.24 6.57 -16.90
N PRO A 786 -31.93 6.74 -18.21
CA PRO A 786 -32.71 6.10 -19.27
C PRO A 786 -32.67 4.57 -19.19
N GLU A 787 -33.79 3.92 -19.52
CA GLU A 787 -33.89 2.46 -19.48
C GLU A 787 -32.86 1.77 -20.38
N ASP A 788 -32.59 2.34 -21.56
CA ASP A 788 -31.57 1.85 -22.49
C ASP A 788 -30.16 1.84 -21.84
N ILE A 789 -29.84 2.83 -21.01
CA ILE A 789 -28.57 2.89 -20.27
C ILE A 789 -28.57 1.89 -19.12
N SER A 790 -29.68 1.75 -18.39
CA SER A 790 -29.79 0.75 -17.32
C SER A 790 -29.58 -0.67 -17.84
N LYS A 791 -30.12 -0.99 -19.03
CA LYS A 791 -29.88 -2.27 -19.71
C LYS A 791 -28.40 -2.50 -20.01
N ILE A 792 -27.69 -1.47 -20.47
CA ILE A 792 -26.24 -1.54 -20.68
C ILE A 792 -25.50 -1.83 -19.36
N MET A 793 -25.81 -1.10 -18.28
CA MET A 793 -25.19 -1.35 -16.96
C MET A 793 -25.36 -2.81 -16.52
N MET A 794 -26.57 -3.36 -16.66
CA MET A 794 -26.87 -4.75 -16.28
C MET A 794 -26.11 -5.76 -17.14
N LYS A 795 -25.98 -5.54 -18.46
CA LYS A 795 -25.14 -6.39 -19.33
C LYS A 795 -23.67 -6.35 -18.92
N CYS A 796 -23.14 -5.18 -18.56
CA CYS A 796 -21.76 -5.04 -18.08
C CYS A 796 -21.51 -5.80 -16.78
N TRP A 797 -22.53 -5.99 -15.94
CA TRP A 797 -22.42 -6.68 -14.66
C TRP A 797 -22.88 -8.14 -14.70
N ASP A 798 -22.90 -8.79 -15.87
CA ASP A 798 -23.06 -10.24 -15.91
C ASP A 798 -21.92 -10.89 -15.09
N TYR A 799 -22.29 -11.86 -14.24
CA TYR A 799 -21.31 -12.53 -13.39
C TYR A 799 -20.26 -13.27 -14.22
N LYS A 800 -20.67 -13.89 -15.33
CA LYS A 800 -19.76 -14.58 -16.25
C LYS A 800 -19.08 -13.57 -17.19
N PRO A 801 -17.74 -13.46 -17.18
CA PRO A 801 -17.03 -12.51 -18.03
C PRO A 801 -17.38 -12.62 -19.52
N GLU A 802 -17.51 -13.85 -20.03
CA GLU A 802 -17.79 -14.16 -21.44
C GLU A 802 -19.17 -13.68 -21.93
N ASN A 803 -20.09 -13.37 -21.03
CA ASN A 803 -21.42 -12.86 -21.36
C ASN A 803 -21.45 -11.32 -21.45
N ARG A 804 -20.39 -10.64 -21.00
CA ARG A 804 -20.32 -9.18 -21.00
C ARG A 804 -20.09 -8.67 -22.43
N PRO A 805 -20.66 -7.52 -22.79
CA PRO A 805 -20.49 -6.95 -24.13
C PRO A 805 -19.05 -6.47 -24.35
N LYS A 806 -18.61 -6.42 -25.61
CA LYS A 806 -17.32 -5.79 -25.96
C LYS A 806 -17.44 -4.27 -25.99
N PHE A 807 -16.34 -3.54 -25.86
CA PHE A 807 -16.37 -2.08 -25.95
C PHE A 807 -16.85 -1.57 -27.32
N SER A 808 -16.60 -2.35 -28.39
CA SER A 808 -17.12 -2.04 -29.73
C SER A 808 -18.66 -2.09 -29.81
N ASP A 809 -19.30 -2.99 -29.07
CA ASP A 809 -20.76 -3.09 -28.99
C ASP A 809 -21.32 -1.97 -28.11
N LEU A 810 -20.68 -1.71 -26.96
CA LEU A 810 -21.04 -0.61 -26.05
C LEU A 810 -20.99 0.76 -26.76
N GLN A 811 -19.94 1.03 -27.55
CA GLN A 811 -19.81 2.27 -28.31
C GLN A 811 -20.94 2.42 -29.34
N LYS A 812 -21.32 1.35 -30.04
CA LYS A 812 -22.43 1.35 -31.00
C LYS A 812 -23.77 1.61 -30.29
N GLU A 813 -24.06 0.90 -29.20
CA GLU A 813 -25.29 1.08 -28.43
C GLU A 813 -25.41 2.52 -27.90
N LEU A 814 -24.35 3.07 -27.29
CA LEU A 814 -24.31 4.45 -26.79
C LEU A 814 -24.46 5.49 -27.91
N THR A 815 -23.91 5.21 -29.11
CA THR A 815 -24.08 6.09 -30.28
C THR A 815 -25.54 6.17 -30.71
N VAL A 816 -26.25 5.03 -30.71
CA VAL A 816 -27.69 4.98 -31.02
C VAL A 816 -28.48 5.76 -29.98
N ILE A 817 -28.21 5.55 -28.69
CA ILE A 817 -28.88 6.27 -27.59
C ILE A 817 -28.66 7.79 -27.70
N LYS A 818 -27.42 8.22 -27.99
CA LYS A 818 -27.09 9.64 -28.19
C LYS A 818 -27.91 10.26 -29.32
N ARG A 819 -28.14 9.53 -30.42
CA ARG A 819 -28.99 9.99 -31.54
C ARG A 819 -30.45 10.11 -31.11
N LYS A 820 -30.98 9.11 -30.41
CA LYS A 820 -32.36 9.13 -29.88
C LYS A 820 -32.65 10.31 -28.95
N ILE A 821 -31.66 10.73 -28.14
CA ILE A 821 -31.81 11.85 -27.18
C ILE A 821 -31.55 13.22 -27.83
N THR A 822 -30.97 13.23 -29.04
CA THR A 822 -30.67 14.47 -29.78
C THR A 822 -31.76 14.82 -30.79
N GLN A 823 -32.56 13.85 -31.22
CA GLN A 823 -33.83 14.03 -31.91
C GLN A 823 -34.90 14.39 -30.87
#